data_AF-X6N0K7-F1
#
_entry.id   AF-X6N0K7-F1
#
_cell.length_a   1.000
_cell.length_b   1.000
_cell.length_c   1.000
_cell.angle_alpha   90.00
_cell.angle_beta   90.00
_cell.angle_gamma   90.00
#
_symmetry.space_group_name_H-M   'P 1'
#
loop_
_entity.id
_entity.type
_entity.pdbx_description
1 polymer ?
#
loop_
_entity_poly.entity_id
_entity_poly.type
_entity_poly.pdbx_seq_one_letter_code
_entity_poly.pdbx_strand_id
1 'polypeptide(L)'
;MYKGSIEANDNLKFLSILQEPCEKVSRSEPKEIIALLPTIINSVRMIWSTSRYYCTADRLTSLLRKVSNQLIVQCTKAIDLAEIYDGDVVKIIQLLHDSEDACKEWKNSYNRVAHAVKKYSNKEWNVDPSSVFAQIDAFMQRCRDLLSICEGQLQFCRKDRALEENPDQIIIIIFLSIIPTNNVFVRKTKQKKNKEKKRHSLPAFGSARGNLIVKSLYEIEDAFVKHIERLKNLQYNILDVNTTAWHEDYTYYKNGVKDLEVMMGNIINSAFEGVSAVTDYVQMLQSFQELCKRDYMKQFIERKTSEVYSIAKQSLLQIKKDFDLFNRNPPMDMNSPLYGGAALWALSLIHRLEKEIQAIEYATLPVTKEKEEMQALQRQVREILYQFIKEKHSEWCQKITEMDIEGLDTRLNKVIQGQLLLSYMHIYVLSFFFLQIKPLLTSELIDDVDKISNDSIEEVAGSRPLLSVIDGHLVCNFDKDLLRVFRESETWGGKISMTQFSIPFAARKMTENATSLQLLRENVMLVVHDFNKIVDELSGCERKLFLEYLKRVEKRLEPGLSKFTWTKKYIKELFVKKARLECSIVDKIVQEYHKNLKKIKKECLNMKRIILIQIDKGQPCVATGFKEKQFRHISYCNIYLKECSESIIEQMKNSYRFFVGQTEDVLRQWQKVIVQVDGDVESALKFAIKSSLQDLSRAINGDGKSDPSPLFKLSMILNLNTGKVDFTPSIVDLIQMIKDVYDQIMQIYKHIPRLGSVLHEDHGGFQVFRTVFDTLCKDSEINSSFVGILEGVSSVTAEMGRLMADWENSYKSIWEADKDIFITRMKDSNQPLEAVDKHITKSECSITKKKKYLFVFTKTCLFLL
;
A
#
# COMPACT_ATOMS: atom_id res chain seq x y z
N MET A 1 -96.27 24.14 50.99
CA MET A 1 -95.87 22.85 50.39
C MET A 1 -96.40 22.63 48.96
N TYR A 2 -97.68 22.94 48.65
CA TYR A 2 -98.28 22.66 47.32
C TYR A 2 -97.59 23.36 46.11
N LYS A 3 -97.25 24.66 46.21
CA LYS A 3 -96.55 25.39 45.13
C LYS A 3 -95.16 24.84 44.82
N GLY A 4 -94.39 24.48 45.86
CA GLY A 4 -93.06 23.86 45.69
C GLY A 4 -93.13 22.47 45.07
N SER A 5 -94.18 21.70 45.36
CA SER A 5 -94.40 20.39 44.75
C SER A 5 -94.73 20.48 43.25
N ILE A 6 -95.46 21.51 42.82
CA ILE A 6 -95.79 21.73 41.40
C ILE A 6 -94.55 22.15 40.60
N GLU A 7 -93.76 23.09 41.13
CA GLU A 7 -92.50 23.51 40.52
C GLU A 7 -91.50 22.34 40.42
N ALA A 8 -91.37 21.54 41.49
CA ALA A 8 -90.50 20.37 41.49
C ALA A 8 -90.92 19.33 40.45
N ASN A 9 -92.22 19.07 40.30
CA ASN A 9 -92.74 18.10 39.33
C ASN A 9 -92.58 18.58 37.87
N ASP A 10 -92.77 19.87 37.59
CA ASP A 10 -92.52 20.46 36.26
C ASP A 10 -91.03 20.41 35.90
N ASN A 11 -90.16 20.80 36.83
CA ASN A 11 -88.71 20.73 36.65
C ASN A 11 -88.23 19.29 36.43
N LEU A 12 -88.75 18.32 37.19
CA LEU A 12 -88.42 16.90 37.04
C LEU A 12 -88.79 16.38 35.64
N LYS A 13 -90.00 16.71 35.15
CA LYS A 13 -90.49 16.28 33.83
C LYS A 13 -89.62 16.81 32.68
N PHE A 14 -89.15 18.06 32.77
CA PHE A 14 -88.31 18.64 31.74
C PHE A 14 -86.85 18.16 31.83
N LEU A 15 -86.32 17.96 33.04
CA LEU A 15 -84.97 17.43 33.23
C LEU A 15 -84.85 15.95 32.86
N SER A 16 -85.90 15.14 33.02
CA SER A 16 -85.86 13.72 32.61
C SER A 16 -85.65 13.52 31.10
N ILE A 17 -85.97 14.53 30.28
CA ILE A 17 -85.69 14.52 28.81
C ILE A 17 -84.18 14.48 28.53
N LEU A 18 -83.36 15.02 29.43
CA LEU A 18 -81.91 15.06 29.29
C LEU A 18 -81.21 13.83 29.89
N GLN A 19 -81.92 13.00 30.67
CA GLN A 19 -81.31 11.87 31.36
C GLN A 19 -80.69 10.87 30.37
N GLU A 20 -81.47 10.35 29.43
CA GLU A 20 -80.99 9.35 28.47
C GLU A 20 -79.86 9.89 27.56
N PRO A 21 -79.96 11.10 26.96
CA PRO A 21 -78.85 11.67 26.19
C PRO A 21 -77.57 11.90 27.01
N CYS A 22 -77.68 12.36 28.26
CA CYS A 22 -76.53 12.59 29.12
C CYS A 22 -75.91 11.28 29.63
N GLU A 23 -76.71 10.24 29.89
CA GLU A 23 -76.23 8.89 30.20
C GLU A 23 -75.45 8.29 29.02
N LYS A 24 -75.92 8.47 27.78
CA LYS A 24 -75.20 8.05 26.58
C LYS A 24 -73.84 8.74 26.46
N VAL A 25 -73.78 10.06 26.66
CA VAL A 25 -72.50 10.80 26.68
C VAL A 25 -71.57 10.29 27.78
N SER A 26 -72.10 9.85 28.93
CA SER A 26 -71.28 9.34 30.02
C SER A 26 -70.61 7.98 29.76
N ARG A 27 -71.03 7.26 28.71
CA ARG A 27 -70.55 5.91 28.35
C ARG A 27 -69.82 5.85 27.00
N SER A 28 -69.90 6.93 26.20
CA SER A 28 -69.35 6.99 24.85
C SER A 28 -67.93 7.57 24.82
N GLU A 29 -67.16 7.17 23.81
CA GLU A 29 -65.84 7.74 23.51
C GLU A 29 -65.96 9.14 22.86
N PRO A 30 -64.91 9.98 22.90
CA PRO A 30 -64.95 11.36 22.39
C PRO A 30 -65.52 11.50 20.96
N LYS A 31 -65.16 10.57 20.07
CA LYS A 31 -65.63 10.56 18.67
C LYS A 31 -67.14 10.31 18.54
N GLU A 32 -67.70 9.47 19.39
CA GLU A 32 -69.13 9.15 19.40
C GLU A 32 -69.96 10.27 20.05
N ILE A 33 -69.36 10.98 21.01
CA ILE A 33 -70.01 12.10 21.71
C ILE A 33 -70.42 13.20 20.71
N ILE A 34 -69.62 13.46 19.67
CA ILE A 34 -69.86 14.48 18.63
C ILE A 34 -71.29 14.40 18.08
N ALA A 35 -71.79 13.18 17.79
CA ALA A 35 -73.14 12.98 17.24
C ALA A 35 -74.28 13.21 18.26
N LEU A 36 -73.99 13.13 19.56
CA LEU A 36 -74.97 13.28 20.65
C LEU A 36 -75.16 14.73 21.09
N LEU A 37 -74.15 15.59 20.90
CA LEU A 37 -74.16 16.99 21.34
C LEU A 37 -75.29 17.84 20.72
N PRO A 38 -75.62 17.73 19.41
CA PRO A 38 -76.76 18.43 18.82
C PRO A 38 -78.10 18.05 19.46
N THR A 39 -78.28 16.78 19.82
CA THR A 39 -79.49 16.27 20.47
C THR A 39 -79.65 16.87 21.86
N ILE A 40 -78.57 16.92 22.64
CA ILE A 40 -78.57 17.51 23.98
C ILE A 40 -78.92 19.01 23.92
N ILE A 41 -78.28 19.78 23.05
CA ILE A 41 -78.53 21.23 22.99
C ILE A 41 -79.94 21.54 22.49
N ASN A 42 -80.51 20.72 21.60
CA ASN A 42 -81.90 20.88 21.14
C ASN A 42 -82.90 20.52 22.25
N SER A 43 -82.62 19.53 23.09
CA SER A 43 -83.41 19.26 24.30
C SER A 43 -83.33 20.43 25.29
N VAL A 44 -82.15 21.02 25.47
CA VAL A 44 -81.98 22.25 26.28
C VAL A 44 -82.78 23.42 25.68
N ARG A 45 -82.80 23.57 24.35
CA ARG A 45 -83.64 24.56 23.64
C ARG A 45 -85.13 24.35 23.91
N MET A 46 -85.59 23.10 23.89
CA MET A 46 -86.98 22.75 24.20
C MET A 46 -87.34 23.09 25.64
N ILE A 47 -86.46 22.82 26.59
CA ILE A 47 -86.66 23.17 28.01
C ILE A 47 -86.77 24.69 28.17
N TRP A 48 -85.92 25.47 27.49
CA TRP A 48 -85.99 26.94 27.51
C TRP A 48 -87.33 27.49 27.00
N SER A 49 -87.79 26.97 25.85
CA SER A 49 -89.03 27.43 25.22
C SER A 49 -90.28 27.01 26.00
N THR A 50 -90.32 25.78 26.51
CA THR A 50 -91.58 25.14 26.97
C THR A 50 -91.72 25.08 28.49
N SER A 51 -90.63 25.07 29.26
CA SER A 51 -90.74 24.99 30.73
C SER A 51 -91.28 26.29 31.35
N ARG A 52 -92.03 26.15 32.44
CA ARG A 52 -92.62 27.30 33.16
C ARG A 52 -91.73 27.79 34.30
N TYR A 53 -91.02 26.88 34.95
CA TYR A 53 -90.19 27.19 36.12
C TYR A 53 -88.68 26.99 35.91
N TYR A 54 -88.27 26.18 34.92
CA TYR A 54 -86.84 25.91 34.65
C TYR A 54 -86.19 26.90 33.67
N CYS A 55 -86.96 27.76 32.99
CA CYS A 55 -86.50 28.68 31.94
C CYS A 55 -85.82 29.95 32.46
N THR A 56 -84.98 29.84 33.49
CA THR A 56 -84.19 30.98 34.03
C THR A 56 -82.74 30.88 33.56
N ALA A 57 -82.11 32.04 33.32
CA ALA A 57 -80.72 32.12 32.87
C ALA A 57 -79.76 31.38 33.80
N ASP A 58 -79.92 31.52 35.12
CA ASP A 58 -79.03 30.89 36.11
C ASP A 58 -79.14 29.35 36.10
N ARG A 59 -80.37 28.80 36.04
CA ARG A 59 -80.59 27.35 35.99
C ARG A 59 -80.05 26.75 34.68
N LEU A 60 -80.22 27.46 33.56
CA LEU A 60 -79.74 27.03 32.25
C LEU A 60 -78.20 27.09 32.16
N THR A 61 -77.61 28.18 32.65
CA THR A 61 -76.15 28.35 32.73
C THR A 61 -75.53 27.26 33.60
N SER A 62 -76.10 26.98 34.77
CA SER A 62 -75.63 25.88 35.63
C SER A 62 -75.79 24.51 34.97
N LEU A 63 -76.84 24.28 34.18
CA LEU A 63 -77.04 23.02 33.46
C LEU A 63 -76.00 22.85 32.34
N LEU A 64 -75.82 23.87 31.51
CA LEU A 64 -74.84 23.87 30.42
C LEU A 64 -73.42 23.71 30.95
N ARG A 65 -73.09 24.32 32.11
CA ARG A 65 -71.82 24.10 32.79
C ARG A 65 -71.65 22.66 33.26
N LYS A 66 -72.69 22.02 33.81
CA LYS A 66 -72.64 20.60 34.21
C LYS A 66 -72.41 19.67 33.01
N VAL A 67 -73.06 19.93 31.87
CA VAL A 67 -72.83 19.18 30.62
C VAL A 67 -71.41 19.40 30.11
N SER A 68 -70.91 20.64 30.15
CA SER A 68 -69.54 20.98 29.76
C SER A 68 -68.51 20.27 30.64
N ASN A 69 -68.73 20.22 31.96
CA ASN A 69 -67.86 19.50 32.89
C ASN A 69 -67.90 18.00 32.65
N GLN A 70 -69.07 17.44 32.36
CA GLN A 70 -69.20 16.02 32.03
C GLN A 70 -68.47 15.69 30.73
N LEU A 71 -68.50 16.56 29.73
CA LEU A 71 -67.73 16.41 28.49
C LEU A 71 -66.22 16.36 28.78
N ILE A 72 -65.71 17.29 29.58
CA ILE A 72 -64.29 17.32 30.00
C ILE A 72 -63.92 16.03 30.75
N VAL A 73 -64.77 15.57 31.68
CA VAL A 73 -64.53 14.33 32.43
C VAL A 73 -64.43 13.12 31.51
N GLN A 74 -65.29 13.02 30.49
CA GLN A 74 -65.25 11.89 29.56
C GLN A 74 -64.03 11.94 28.64
N CYS A 75 -63.71 13.11 28.09
CA CYS A 75 -62.48 13.28 27.30
C CYS A 75 -61.23 12.99 28.14
N THR A 76 -61.18 13.44 29.40
CA THR A 76 -60.05 13.20 30.32
C THR A 76 -59.88 11.71 30.63
N LYS A 77 -60.97 10.95 30.78
CA LYS A 77 -60.91 9.49 31.01
C LYS A 77 -60.32 8.72 29.83
N ALA A 78 -60.51 9.22 28.61
CA ALA A 78 -59.98 8.59 27.40
C ALA A 78 -58.47 8.84 27.19
N ILE A 79 -57.90 9.84 27.88
CA ILE A 79 -56.50 10.26 27.69
C ILE A 79 -55.64 9.64 28.79
N ASP A 80 -54.75 8.71 28.43
CA ASP A 80 -53.73 8.18 29.34
C ASP A 80 -52.40 8.93 29.18
N LEU A 81 -52.03 9.71 30.22
CA LEU A 81 -50.76 10.45 30.22
C LEU A 81 -49.53 9.53 30.19
N ALA A 82 -49.62 8.29 30.68
CA ALA A 82 -48.52 7.34 30.64
C ALA A 82 -48.11 7.01 29.20
N GLU A 83 -49.09 6.82 28.30
CA GLU A 83 -48.85 6.57 26.87
C GLU A 83 -48.10 7.75 26.20
N ILE A 84 -48.40 9.00 26.61
CA ILE A 84 -47.71 10.20 26.10
C ILE A 84 -46.22 10.21 26.51
N TYR A 85 -45.92 9.91 27.77
CA TYR A 85 -44.54 9.89 28.27
C TYR A 85 -43.76 8.69 27.75
N ASP A 86 -44.43 7.56 27.59
CA ASP A 86 -43.86 6.36 27.00
C ASP A 86 -43.81 6.43 25.46
N GLY A 87 -44.20 7.54 24.83
CA GLY A 87 -43.91 7.82 23.42
C GLY A 87 -44.71 6.99 22.40
N ASP A 88 -45.70 6.17 22.83
CA ASP A 88 -46.66 5.54 21.90
C ASP A 88 -47.81 6.51 21.63
N VAL A 89 -47.50 7.53 20.84
CA VAL A 89 -48.33 8.73 20.74
C VAL A 89 -49.32 8.72 19.57
N VAL A 90 -49.31 7.70 18.70
CA VAL A 90 -50.16 7.72 17.49
C VAL A 90 -51.64 7.65 17.85
N LYS A 91 -52.01 6.72 18.74
CA LYS A 91 -53.38 6.55 19.20
C LYS A 91 -53.85 7.77 20.01
N ILE A 92 -53.01 8.26 20.91
CA ILE A 92 -53.37 9.38 21.78
C ILE A 92 -53.46 10.72 21.03
N ILE A 93 -52.66 10.93 19.98
CA ILE A 93 -52.83 12.09 19.07
C ILE A 93 -54.24 12.09 18.48
N GLN A 94 -54.74 10.93 18.01
CA GLN A 94 -56.10 10.83 17.49
C GLN A 94 -57.14 11.12 18.57
N LEU A 95 -56.99 10.56 19.77
CA LEU A 95 -57.93 10.79 20.89
C LEU A 95 -57.93 12.26 21.37
N LEU A 96 -56.78 12.93 21.35
CA LEU A 96 -56.66 14.35 21.67
C LEU A 96 -57.35 15.23 20.61
N HIS A 97 -57.23 14.89 19.32
CA HIS A 97 -57.97 15.54 18.24
C HIS A 97 -59.47 15.31 18.37
N ASP A 98 -59.91 14.06 18.57
CA ASP A 98 -61.33 13.71 18.75
C ASP A 98 -61.93 14.45 19.97
N SER A 99 -61.15 14.63 21.04
CA SER A 99 -61.56 15.39 22.24
C SER A 99 -61.65 16.89 21.99
N GLU A 100 -60.73 17.46 21.21
CA GLU A 100 -60.80 18.87 20.79
C GLU A 100 -62.02 19.10 19.90
N ASP A 101 -62.29 18.19 18.97
CA ASP A 101 -63.41 18.29 18.02
C ASP A 101 -64.77 18.12 18.72
N ALA A 102 -64.89 17.24 19.72
CA ALA A 102 -66.07 17.16 20.58
C ALA A 102 -66.34 18.48 21.33
N CYS A 103 -65.30 19.11 21.87
CA CYS A 103 -65.41 20.41 22.54
C CYS A 103 -65.79 21.55 21.57
N LYS A 104 -65.20 21.58 20.37
CA LYS A 104 -65.56 22.53 19.31
C LYS A 104 -67.02 22.34 18.87
N GLU A 105 -67.46 21.11 18.67
CA GLU A 105 -68.82 20.82 18.22
C GLU A 105 -69.87 21.19 19.27
N TRP A 106 -69.55 21.05 20.56
CA TRP A 106 -70.41 21.53 21.64
C TRP A 106 -70.64 23.05 21.55
N LYS A 107 -69.57 23.83 21.35
CA LYS A 107 -69.64 25.29 21.16
C LYS A 107 -70.42 25.65 19.89
N ASN A 108 -70.14 24.97 18.78
CA ASN A 108 -70.83 25.19 17.51
C ASN A 108 -72.33 24.92 17.62
N SER A 109 -72.69 23.81 18.26
CA SER A 109 -74.08 23.43 18.51
C SER A 109 -74.82 24.43 19.40
N TYR A 110 -74.18 24.91 20.46
CA TYR A 110 -74.71 26.01 21.28
C TYR A 110 -74.95 27.28 20.47
N ASN A 111 -73.97 27.73 19.69
CA ASN A 111 -74.07 28.95 18.90
C ASN A 111 -75.20 28.87 17.86
N ARG A 112 -75.38 27.71 17.20
CA ARG A 112 -76.50 27.47 16.29
C ARG A 112 -77.86 27.59 17.01
N VAL A 113 -77.97 27.02 18.20
CA VAL A 113 -79.21 27.10 19.01
C VAL A 113 -79.47 28.53 19.50
N ALA A 114 -78.47 29.22 20.05
CA ALA A 114 -78.60 30.59 20.52
C ALA A 114 -79.03 31.53 19.38
N HIS A 115 -78.45 31.38 18.19
CA HIS A 115 -78.85 32.13 17.00
C HIS A 115 -80.29 31.81 16.56
N ALA A 116 -80.69 30.54 16.58
CA ALA A 116 -82.05 30.13 16.24
C ALA A 116 -83.09 30.68 17.23
N VAL A 117 -82.79 30.67 18.54
CA VAL A 117 -83.70 31.22 19.56
C VAL A 117 -83.84 32.73 19.39
N LYS A 118 -82.74 33.45 19.12
CA LYS A 118 -82.76 34.90 18.85
C LYS A 118 -83.61 35.27 17.63
N LYS A 119 -83.67 34.40 16.62
CA LYS A 119 -84.39 34.65 15.36
C LYS A 119 -85.87 34.27 15.40
N TYR A 120 -86.24 33.23 16.14
CA TYR A 120 -87.57 32.60 16.04
C TYR A 120 -88.37 32.53 17.35
N SER A 121 -87.81 32.93 18.50
CA SER A 121 -88.47 32.85 19.80
C SER A 121 -88.74 34.21 20.41
N ASN A 122 -89.85 34.33 21.16
CA ASN A 122 -90.20 35.53 21.92
C ASN A 122 -89.51 35.59 23.30
N LYS A 123 -88.75 34.54 23.71
CA LYS A 123 -87.97 34.51 24.95
C LYS A 123 -86.50 34.85 24.68
N GLU A 124 -85.97 35.87 25.36
CA GLU A 124 -84.57 36.31 25.21
C GLU A 124 -83.56 35.31 25.78
N TRP A 125 -82.67 34.76 24.96
CA TRP A 125 -81.61 33.86 25.39
C TRP A 125 -80.48 34.62 26.11
N ASN A 126 -80.64 34.85 27.41
CA ASN A 126 -79.70 35.61 28.24
C ASN A 126 -78.72 34.72 29.02
N VAL A 127 -77.97 33.86 28.31
CA VAL A 127 -76.89 33.04 28.88
C VAL A 127 -75.55 33.57 28.38
N ASP A 128 -74.66 33.98 29.28
CA ASP A 128 -73.30 34.39 28.94
C ASP A 128 -72.47 33.17 28.51
N PRO A 129 -72.01 33.10 27.24
CA PRO A 129 -71.19 31.99 26.76
C PRO A 129 -69.88 31.84 27.55
N SER A 130 -69.31 32.94 28.06
CA SER A 130 -68.03 32.92 28.78
C SER A 130 -68.13 32.12 30.07
N SER A 131 -69.24 32.29 30.81
CA SER A 131 -69.53 31.54 32.03
C SER A 131 -69.73 30.02 31.81
N VAL A 132 -70.07 29.60 30.59
CA VAL A 132 -70.29 28.19 30.22
C VAL A 132 -69.02 27.55 29.66
N PHE A 133 -68.27 28.27 28.83
CA PHE A 133 -67.19 27.69 28.03
C PHE A 133 -65.78 27.95 28.55
N ALA A 134 -65.56 28.77 29.58
CA ALA A 134 -64.21 29.05 30.10
C ALA A 134 -63.39 27.78 30.41
N GLN A 135 -64.01 26.77 31.05
CA GLN A 135 -63.36 25.49 31.34
C GLN A 135 -63.16 24.62 30.09
N ILE A 136 -64.06 24.69 29.11
CA ILE A 136 -63.92 24.00 27.82
C ILE A 136 -62.76 24.59 27.02
N ASP A 137 -62.64 25.92 26.97
CA ASP A 137 -61.59 26.62 26.25
C ASP A 137 -60.21 26.33 26.85
N ALA A 138 -60.11 26.34 28.18
CA ALA A 138 -58.87 25.99 28.85
C ALA A 138 -58.54 24.49 28.71
N PHE A 139 -59.52 23.57 28.69
CA PHE A 139 -59.30 22.16 28.38
C PHE A 139 -58.80 21.94 26.93
N MET A 140 -59.44 22.58 25.94
CA MET A 140 -58.98 22.51 24.54
C MET A 140 -57.53 23.01 24.40
N GLN A 141 -57.14 24.04 25.14
CA GLN A 141 -55.75 24.50 25.16
C GLN A 141 -54.80 23.44 25.74
N ARG A 142 -55.20 22.72 26.80
CA ARG A 142 -54.41 21.59 27.33
C ARG A 142 -54.26 20.47 26.31
N CYS A 143 -55.31 20.13 25.57
CA CYS A 143 -55.22 19.14 24.50
C CYS A 143 -54.19 19.56 23.42
N ARG A 144 -54.18 20.84 23.02
CA ARG A 144 -53.19 21.36 22.05
C ARG A 144 -51.76 21.33 22.60
N ASP A 145 -51.59 21.66 23.87
CA ASP A 145 -50.29 21.61 24.51
C ASP A 145 -49.76 20.16 24.58
N LEU A 146 -50.63 19.19 24.90
CA LEU A 146 -50.31 17.76 24.89
C LEU A 146 -50.05 17.22 23.48
N LEU A 147 -50.78 17.69 22.45
CA LEU A 147 -50.50 17.37 21.05
C LEU A 147 -49.08 17.83 20.66
N SER A 148 -48.67 19.03 21.07
CA SER A 148 -47.31 19.52 20.83
C SER A 148 -46.24 18.67 21.53
N ILE A 149 -46.55 18.11 22.71
CA ILE A 149 -45.68 17.16 23.40
C ILE A 149 -45.57 15.85 22.62
N CYS A 150 -46.70 15.33 22.12
CA CYS A 150 -46.75 14.12 21.30
C CYS A 150 -45.95 14.26 20.00
N GLU A 151 -46.06 15.40 19.31
CA GLU A 151 -45.23 15.69 18.13
C GLU A 151 -43.74 15.73 18.46
N GLY A 152 -43.37 16.29 19.62
CA GLY A 152 -41.99 16.27 20.12
C GLY A 152 -41.47 14.85 20.32
N GLN A 153 -42.30 13.97 20.92
CA GLN A 153 -42.00 12.55 21.06
C GLN A 153 -41.76 11.87 19.70
N LEU A 154 -42.59 12.14 18.68
CA LEU A 154 -42.40 11.57 17.34
C LEU A 154 -41.11 12.00 16.65
N GLN A 155 -40.64 13.22 16.93
CA GLN A 155 -39.46 13.83 16.31
C GLN A 155 -38.15 13.43 17.00
N PHE A 156 -38.12 13.44 18.33
CA PHE A 156 -36.88 13.29 19.11
C PHE A 156 -36.72 11.91 19.76
N CYS A 157 -37.80 11.16 19.97
CA CYS A 157 -37.74 9.81 20.52
C CYS A 157 -38.06 8.76 19.44
N ARG A 158 -37.16 7.77 19.28
CA ARG A 158 -37.38 6.61 18.40
C ARG A 158 -37.54 5.35 19.23
N LYS A 159 -38.72 4.75 19.22
CA LYS A 159 -38.96 3.43 19.82
C LYS A 159 -39.14 2.36 18.73
N ASP A 160 -38.74 1.13 19.05
CA ASP A 160 -38.95 -0.05 18.20
C ASP A 160 -40.44 -0.18 17.86
N ARG A 161 -40.81 0.14 16.62
CA ARG A 161 -41.94 -0.54 15.99
C ARG A 161 -41.47 -1.96 15.71
N ALA A 162 -41.66 -2.86 16.66
CA ALA A 162 -41.49 -4.27 16.38
C ALA A 162 -42.50 -4.65 15.28
N LEU A 163 -42.00 -4.83 14.06
CA LEU A 163 -42.56 -5.69 13.01
C LEU A 163 -44.08 -5.56 12.77
N GLU A 164 -44.52 -4.39 12.31
CA GLU A 164 -45.65 -4.31 11.39
C GLU A 164 -45.14 -3.72 10.08
N GLU A 165 -44.25 -4.47 9.41
CA GLU A 165 -43.84 -4.18 8.05
C GLU A 165 -44.86 -4.76 7.07
N ASN A 166 -45.42 -3.89 6.23
CA ASN A 166 -46.11 -4.30 5.00
C ASN A 166 -45.17 -5.18 4.15
N PRO A 167 -45.62 -6.35 3.65
CA PRO A 167 -44.79 -7.26 2.88
C PRO A 167 -44.22 -6.67 1.56
N ASP A 168 -44.73 -5.53 1.10
CA ASP A 168 -44.32 -4.94 -0.18
C ASP A 168 -43.00 -4.15 -0.12
N GLN A 169 -42.53 -3.73 1.07
CA GLN A 169 -41.26 -2.98 1.21
C GLN A 169 -40.04 -3.89 1.44
N ILE A 170 -40.24 -5.12 1.93
CA ILE A 170 -39.17 -6.09 2.20
C ILE A 170 -38.51 -6.56 0.89
N ILE A 171 -39.25 -6.57 -0.22
CA ILE A 171 -38.72 -6.96 -1.54
C ILE A 171 -37.67 -5.94 -2.03
N ILE A 172 -37.83 -4.64 -1.72
CA ILE A 172 -36.92 -3.58 -2.21
C ILE A 172 -35.57 -3.61 -1.47
N ILE A 173 -35.59 -3.90 -0.17
CA ILE A 173 -34.35 -3.98 0.65
C ILE A 173 -33.54 -5.24 0.31
N ILE A 174 -34.20 -6.35 0.00
CA ILE A 174 -33.53 -7.57 -0.47
C ILE A 174 -32.94 -7.37 -1.88
N PHE A 175 -33.62 -6.62 -2.76
CA PHE A 175 -33.13 -6.40 -4.13
C PHE A 175 -31.89 -5.50 -4.21
N LEU A 176 -31.72 -4.53 -3.29
CA LEU A 176 -30.54 -3.66 -3.24
C LEU A 176 -29.30 -4.32 -2.62
N SER A 177 -29.47 -5.50 -1.99
CA SER A 177 -28.38 -6.25 -1.37
C SER A 177 -27.59 -7.15 -2.35
N ILE A 178 -27.97 -7.18 -3.63
CA ILE A 178 -27.43 -8.12 -4.65
C ILE A 178 -26.52 -7.43 -5.69
N ILE A 179 -26.17 -6.14 -5.54
CA ILE A 179 -25.20 -5.50 -6.43
C ILE A 179 -23.79 -5.61 -5.82
N PRO A 180 -22.86 -6.39 -6.41
CA PRO A 180 -21.53 -6.54 -5.87
C PRO A 180 -20.69 -5.33 -6.24
N THR A 181 -20.41 -4.45 -5.28
CA THR A 181 -19.26 -3.55 -5.38
C THR A 181 -18.32 -3.79 -4.21
N ASN A 182 -17.09 -4.14 -4.58
CA ASN A 182 -16.01 -4.59 -3.73
C ASN A 182 -15.62 -3.56 -2.66
N ASN A 183 -15.17 -4.12 -1.53
CA ASN A 183 -14.34 -3.51 -0.48
C ASN A 183 -14.99 -2.44 0.41
N VAL A 184 -15.70 -2.90 1.44
CA VAL A 184 -15.60 -2.27 2.77
C VAL A 184 -15.41 -3.35 3.83
N PHE A 185 -14.19 -3.39 4.37
CA PHE A 185 -13.77 -4.26 5.46
C PHE A 185 -14.50 -3.83 6.75
N VAL A 186 -15.65 -4.44 7.05
CA VAL A 186 -16.34 -4.23 8.33
C VAL A 186 -15.54 -4.92 9.45
N ARG A 187 -14.70 -4.15 10.15
CA ARG A 187 -14.11 -4.57 11.42
C ARG A 187 -15.24 -4.73 12.45
N LYS A 188 -15.61 -5.99 12.71
CA LYS A 188 -16.48 -6.35 13.84
C LYS A 188 -15.76 -6.08 15.16
N THR A 189 -16.03 -4.95 15.80
CA THR A 189 -15.75 -4.77 17.22
C THR A 189 -16.87 -5.42 18.03
N LYS A 190 -16.51 -6.46 18.77
CA LYS A 190 -17.37 -7.12 19.77
C LYS A 190 -17.77 -6.10 20.83
N GLN A 191 -19.02 -5.69 20.89
CA GLN A 191 -19.60 -5.05 22.08
C GLN A 191 -20.35 -6.07 22.94
N LYS A 192 -20.01 -6.04 24.23
CA LYS A 192 -20.58 -6.83 25.32
C LYS A 192 -22.10 -6.63 25.40
N LYS A 193 -22.82 -7.73 25.61
CA LYS A 193 -24.23 -7.76 26.02
C LYS A 193 -24.37 -7.12 27.41
N ASN A 194 -24.88 -5.90 27.47
CA ASN A 194 -25.61 -5.38 28.62
C ASN A 194 -27.07 -5.20 28.23
N LYS A 195 -27.98 -5.67 29.09
CA LYS A 195 -29.43 -5.49 28.97
C LYS A 195 -29.77 -4.03 29.30
N GLU A 196 -29.55 -3.12 28.36
CA GLU A 196 -30.19 -1.80 28.34
C GLU A 196 -31.19 -1.77 27.19
N LYS A 197 -32.34 -1.11 27.37
CA LYS A 197 -33.38 -0.94 26.34
C LYS A 197 -32.71 -0.55 25.02
N LYS A 198 -32.78 -1.41 24.00
CA LYS A 198 -32.16 -1.18 22.69
C LYS A 198 -32.71 0.13 22.12
N ARG A 199 -31.86 1.16 22.01
CA ARG A 199 -32.15 2.38 21.24
C ARG A 199 -32.11 2.03 19.74
N HIS A 200 -33.00 2.60 18.93
CA HIS A 200 -32.99 2.40 17.48
C HIS A 200 -31.63 2.85 16.89
N SER A 201 -31.08 2.09 15.94
CA SER A 201 -29.85 2.48 15.26
C SER A 201 -30.12 3.65 14.32
N LEU A 202 -29.41 4.76 14.51
CA LEU A 202 -29.43 5.87 13.56
C LEU A 202 -28.99 5.40 12.16
N PRO A 203 -29.49 6.03 11.07
CA PRO A 203 -28.94 5.81 9.74
C PRO A 203 -27.42 6.00 9.74
N ALA A 204 -26.70 5.15 8.99
CA ALA A 204 -25.27 5.27 8.89
C ALA A 204 -24.90 6.48 8.01
N PHE A 205 -24.43 7.55 8.65
CA PHE A 205 -23.90 8.72 7.95
C PHE A 205 -22.50 8.39 7.43
N GLY A 206 -22.37 8.23 6.10
CA GLY A 206 -21.11 7.85 5.44
C GLY A 206 -20.03 8.93 5.38
N SER A 207 -20.28 10.13 5.91
CA SER A 207 -19.31 11.23 5.87
C SER A 207 -18.19 11.08 6.90
N ALA A 208 -17.06 11.77 6.69
CA ALA A 208 -15.96 11.82 7.67
C ALA A 208 -16.41 12.32 9.07
N ARG A 209 -17.52 13.06 9.13
CA ARG A 209 -18.16 13.56 10.37
C ARG A 209 -19.32 12.68 10.86
N GLY A 210 -19.61 11.56 10.20
CA GLY A 210 -20.77 10.71 10.48
C GLY A 210 -20.88 10.29 11.95
N ASN A 211 -19.77 9.89 12.56
CA ASN A 211 -19.74 9.51 13.98
C ASN A 211 -20.05 10.69 14.93
N LEU A 212 -19.62 11.91 14.56
CA LEU A 212 -19.93 13.12 15.34
C LEU A 212 -21.40 13.47 15.23
N ILE A 213 -21.98 13.39 14.03
CA ILE A 213 -23.41 13.61 13.80
C ILE A 213 -24.24 12.63 14.63
N VAL A 214 -23.92 11.33 14.58
CA VAL A 214 -24.61 10.29 15.37
C VAL A 214 -24.54 10.61 16.86
N LYS A 215 -23.37 11.01 17.36
CA LYS A 215 -23.21 11.40 18.77
C LYS A 215 -24.07 12.60 19.14
N SER A 216 -24.03 13.68 18.34
CA SER A 216 -24.85 14.88 18.58
C SER A 216 -26.35 14.60 18.50
N LEU A 217 -26.79 13.70 17.62
CA LEU A 217 -28.19 13.27 17.55
C LEU A 217 -28.62 12.51 18.82
N TYR A 218 -27.76 11.68 19.41
CA TYR A 218 -28.03 11.06 20.70
C TYR A 218 -28.04 12.06 21.85
N GLU A 219 -27.18 13.08 21.81
CA GLU A 219 -27.17 14.16 22.82
C GLU A 219 -28.49 14.96 22.80
N ILE A 220 -29.06 15.22 21.61
CA ILE A 220 -30.39 15.84 21.45
C ILE A 220 -31.49 14.92 22.02
N GLU A 221 -31.44 13.63 21.72
CA GLU A 221 -32.40 12.64 22.24
C GLU A 221 -32.37 12.60 23.78
N ASP A 222 -31.17 12.52 24.37
CA ASP A 222 -30.99 12.53 25.83
C ASP A 222 -31.47 13.84 26.47
N ALA A 223 -31.27 14.98 25.81
CA ALA A 223 -31.76 16.28 26.28
C ALA A 223 -33.30 16.36 26.23
N PHE A 224 -33.93 15.85 25.16
CA PHE A 224 -35.38 15.78 25.06
C PHE A 224 -36.01 14.89 26.14
N VAL A 225 -35.41 13.72 26.40
CA VAL A 225 -35.88 12.80 27.45
C VAL A 225 -35.90 13.49 28.82
N LYS A 226 -34.91 14.34 29.14
CA LYS A 226 -34.90 15.13 30.39
C LYS A 226 -36.08 16.11 30.49
N HIS A 227 -36.47 16.74 29.39
CA HIS A 227 -37.65 17.60 29.36
C HIS A 227 -38.94 16.80 29.61
N ILE A 228 -39.05 15.59 29.07
CA ILE A 228 -40.18 14.67 29.32
C ILE A 228 -40.19 14.16 30.76
N GLU A 229 -39.04 13.78 31.33
CA GLU A 229 -38.94 13.35 32.72
C GLU A 229 -39.37 14.43 33.70
N ARG A 230 -39.04 15.70 33.41
CA ARG A 230 -39.52 16.84 34.21
C ARG A 230 -41.05 16.92 34.20
N LEU A 231 -41.69 16.75 33.03
CA LEU A 231 -43.15 16.76 32.93
C LEU A 231 -43.79 15.56 33.64
N LYS A 232 -43.14 14.39 33.61
CA LYS A 232 -43.61 13.17 34.30
C LYS A 232 -43.55 13.30 35.83
N ASN A 233 -42.60 14.08 36.35
CA ASN A 233 -42.39 14.27 37.79
C ASN A 233 -43.24 15.40 38.40
N LEU A 234 -44.15 16.00 37.64
CA LEU A 234 -45.08 17.01 38.15
C LEU A 234 -46.04 16.37 39.18
N GLN A 235 -46.25 17.05 40.30
CA GLN A 235 -47.04 16.55 41.43
C GLN A 235 -48.56 16.79 41.26
N TYR A 236 -48.96 17.48 40.19
CA TYR A 236 -50.36 17.84 39.90
C TYR A 236 -50.85 17.18 38.61
N ASN A 237 -52.17 17.05 38.46
CA ASN A 237 -52.77 16.52 37.23
C ASN A 237 -52.77 17.58 36.12
N ILE A 238 -52.07 17.31 35.02
CA ILE A 238 -51.94 18.22 33.86
C ILE A 238 -53.28 18.50 33.16
N LEU A 239 -54.21 17.53 33.21
CA LEU A 239 -55.54 17.67 32.63
C LEU A 239 -56.52 18.44 33.54
N ASP A 240 -56.12 18.78 34.78
CA ASP A 240 -56.91 19.67 35.63
C ASP A 240 -56.79 21.13 35.16
N VAL A 241 -57.88 21.62 34.61
CA VAL A 241 -58.02 22.96 34.03
C VAL A 241 -57.90 24.07 35.10
N ASN A 242 -58.16 23.76 36.37
CA ASN A 242 -58.08 24.74 37.45
C ASN A 242 -56.63 24.99 37.92
N THR A 243 -55.69 24.13 37.52
CA THR A 243 -54.28 24.26 37.90
C THR A 243 -53.57 25.25 36.98
N THR A 244 -53.21 26.43 37.50
CA THR A 244 -52.56 27.50 36.72
C THR A 244 -51.07 27.27 36.46
N ALA A 245 -50.40 26.45 37.27
CA ALA A 245 -48.95 26.20 37.20
C ALA A 245 -48.47 25.60 35.86
N TRP A 246 -49.32 24.85 35.16
CA TRP A 246 -49.00 24.25 33.87
C TRP A 246 -48.53 25.24 32.81
N HIS A 247 -49.05 26.46 32.81
CA HIS A 247 -48.64 27.44 31.80
C HIS A 247 -47.15 27.73 31.87
N GLU A 248 -46.57 27.79 33.07
CA GLU A 248 -45.14 28.01 33.28
C GLU A 248 -44.33 26.77 32.88
N ASP A 249 -44.75 25.58 33.33
CA ASP A 249 -44.06 24.32 33.03
C ASP A 249 -44.08 23.97 31.53
N TYR A 250 -45.23 24.16 30.86
CA TYR A 250 -45.34 23.99 29.42
C TYR A 250 -44.53 25.02 28.65
N THR A 251 -44.46 26.28 29.11
CA THR A 251 -43.60 27.29 28.49
C THR A 251 -42.13 26.91 28.59
N TYR A 252 -41.69 26.37 29.74
CA TYR A 252 -40.35 25.84 29.91
C TYR A 252 -40.06 24.69 28.93
N TYR A 253 -40.97 23.72 28.83
CA TYR A 253 -40.87 22.62 27.86
C TYR A 253 -40.78 23.14 26.42
N LYS A 254 -41.69 24.05 26.04
CA LYS A 254 -41.77 24.64 24.70
C LYS A 254 -40.48 25.36 24.31
N ASN A 255 -39.86 26.09 25.23
CA ASN A 255 -38.58 26.74 24.99
C ASN A 255 -37.44 25.72 24.83
N GLY A 256 -37.37 24.70 25.68
CA GLY A 256 -36.39 23.61 25.54
C GLY A 256 -36.49 22.87 24.21
N VAL A 257 -37.72 22.60 23.74
CA VAL A 257 -37.94 21.99 22.41
C VAL A 257 -37.45 22.91 21.28
N LYS A 258 -37.69 24.22 21.36
CA LYS A 258 -37.16 25.15 20.35
C LYS A 258 -35.64 25.16 20.31
N ASP A 259 -34.98 25.10 21.47
CA ASP A 259 -33.52 25.03 21.54
C ASP A 259 -32.99 23.74 20.89
N LEU A 260 -33.67 22.61 21.11
CA LEU A 260 -33.36 21.34 20.44
C LEU A 260 -33.60 21.40 18.94
N GLU A 261 -34.61 22.14 18.48
CA GLU A 261 -34.86 22.35 17.06
C GLU A 261 -33.72 23.18 16.41
N VAL A 262 -33.27 24.25 17.07
CA VAL A 262 -32.11 25.03 16.61
C VAL A 262 -30.83 24.18 16.59
N MET A 263 -30.60 23.36 17.62
CA MET A 263 -29.47 22.43 17.66
C MET A 263 -29.51 21.43 16.50
N MET A 264 -30.66 20.83 16.21
CA MET A 264 -30.83 19.90 15.08
C MET A 264 -30.58 20.60 13.73
N GLY A 265 -31.08 21.83 13.55
CA GLY A 265 -30.82 22.63 12.34
C GLY A 265 -29.33 22.91 12.13
N ASN A 266 -28.59 23.21 13.20
CA ASN A 266 -27.13 23.40 13.16
C ASN A 266 -26.39 22.11 12.79
N ILE A 267 -26.83 20.95 13.31
CA ILE A 267 -26.27 19.65 12.94
C ILE A 267 -26.49 19.37 11.46
N ILE A 268 -27.70 19.61 10.95
CA ILE A 268 -28.01 19.44 9.52
C ILE A 268 -27.07 20.31 8.68
N ASN A 269 -26.90 21.60 9.00
CA ASN A 269 -25.98 22.47 8.27
C ASN A 269 -24.53 21.99 8.33
N SER A 270 -24.03 21.65 9.52
CA SER A 270 -22.66 21.17 9.72
C SER A 270 -22.39 19.80 9.06
N ALA A 271 -23.42 18.98 8.91
CA ALA A 271 -23.33 17.69 8.23
C ALA A 271 -23.04 17.86 6.72
N PHE A 272 -23.67 18.86 6.09
CA PHE A 272 -23.47 19.18 4.67
C PHE A 272 -22.23 20.04 4.40
N GLU A 273 -21.63 20.67 5.42
CA GLU A 273 -20.37 21.41 5.28
C GLU A 273 -19.21 20.49 4.86
N GLY A 274 -18.69 20.71 3.64
CA GLY A 274 -17.53 19.99 3.11
C GLY A 274 -17.86 18.73 2.31
N VAL A 275 -19.14 18.41 2.10
CA VAL A 275 -19.55 17.31 1.21
C VAL A 275 -19.54 17.82 -0.24
N SER A 276 -18.56 17.38 -1.02
CA SER A 276 -18.43 17.75 -2.45
C SER A 276 -18.91 16.66 -3.42
N ALA A 277 -19.11 15.43 -2.93
CA ALA A 277 -19.56 14.31 -3.74
C ALA A 277 -21.10 14.25 -3.79
N VAL A 278 -21.66 14.19 -5.00
CA VAL A 278 -23.12 14.14 -5.23
C VAL A 278 -23.76 12.93 -4.55
N THR A 279 -23.13 11.75 -4.66
CA THR A 279 -23.65 10.51 -4.07
C THR A 279 -23.78 10.58 -2.56
N ASP A 280 -22.75 11.08 -1.89
CA ASP A 280 -22.67 11.16 -0.43
C ASP A 280 -23.65 12.22 0.09
N TYR A 281 -23.79 13.32 -0.66
CA TYR A 281 -24.77 14.36 -0.37
C TYR A 281 -26.20 13.82 -0.45
N VAL A 282 -26.54 13.08 -1.51
CA VAL A 282 -27.87 12.49 -1.70
C VAL A 282 -28.19 11.48 -0.58
N GLN A 283 -27.26 10.60 -0.24
CA GLN A 283 -27.46 9.63 0.85
C GLN A 283 -27.70 10.31 2.20
N MET A 284 -26.96 11.38 2.48
CA MET A 284 -27.14 12.19 3.69
C MET A 284 -28.50 12.89 3.70
N LEU A 285 -28.92 13.43 2.56
CA LEU A 285 -30.22 14.08 2.40
C LEU A 285 -31.38 13.11 2.65
N GLN A 286 -31.32 11.90 2.09
CA GLN A 286 -32.30 10.84 2.34
C GLN A 286 -32.35 10.46 3.83
N SER A 287 -31.18 10.31 4.46
CA SER A 287 -31.09 10.00 5.89
C SER A 287 -31.76 11.08 6.76
N PHE A 288 -31.57 12.36 6.44
CA PHE A 288 -32.24 13.44 7.17
C PHE A 288 -33.73 13.57 6.82
N GLN A 289 -34.16 13.24 5.60
CA GLN A 289 -35.58 13.19 5.21
C GLN A 289 -36.38 12.19 6.06
N GLU A 290 -35.81 11.02 6.33
CA GLU A 290 -36.43 10.03 7.23
C GLU A 290 -36.49 10.50 8.69
N LEU A 291 -35.51 11.30 9.12
CA LEU A 291 -35.38 11.79 10.49
C LEU A 291 -36.26 13.02 10.80
N CYS A 292 -36.58 13.83 9.80
CA CYS A 292 -37.27 15.10 9.99
C CYS A 292 -38.77 14.98 9.70
N LYS A 293 -39.58 14.84 10.74
CA LYS A 293 -41.04 14.70 10.65
C LYS A 293 -41.78 16.02 10.80
N ARG A 294 -41.25 16.96 11.58
CA ARG A 294 -41.82 18.30 11.81
C ARG A 294 -41.59 19.25 10.63
N ASP A 295 -42.57 20.10 10.36
CA ASP A 295 -42.55 21.00 9.20
C ASP A 295 -41.45 22.06 9.27
N TYR A 296 -41.09 22.52 10.47
CA TYR A 296 -39.93 23.41 10.66
C TYR A 296 -38.62 22.78 10.15
N MET A 297 -38.43 21.47 10.39
CA MET A 297 -37.22 20.74 9.96
C MET A 297 -37.23 20.43 8.47
N LYS A 298 -38.40 20.12 7.90
CA LYS A 298 -38.55 19.86 6.46
C LYS A 298 -38.08 21.05 5.63
N GLN A 299 -38.33 22.28 6.08
CA GLN A 299 -37.86 23.49 5.39
C GLN A 299 -36.33 23.56 5.26
N PHE A 300 -35.57 23.03 6.23
CA PHE A 300 -34.11 22.97 6.13
C PHE A 300 -33.66 21.97 5.05
N ILE A 301 -34.32 20.82 4.98
CA ILE A 301 -34.05 19.79 3.97
C ILE A 301 -34.40 20.28 2.57
N GLU A 302 -35.52 20.97 2.41
CA GLU A 302 -35.93 21.57 1.14
C GLU A 302 -34.88 22.56 0.63
N ARG A 303 -34.34 23.44 1.50
CA ARG A 303 -33.23 24.33 1.13
C ARG A 303 -31.97 23.55 0.72
N LYS A 304 -31.63 22.48 1.46
CA LYS A 304 -30.49 21.63 1.15
C LYS A 304 -30.65 20.82 -0.14
N THR A 305 -31.87 20.63 -0.60
CA THR A 305 -32.16 19.94 -1.87
C THR A 305 -31.69 20.76 -3.08
N SER A 306 -31.86 22.09 -3.05
CA SER A 306 -31.35 23.01 -4.09
C SER A 306 -29.83 22.97 -4.22
N GLU A 307 -29.12 22.88 -3.08
CA GLU A 307 -27.65 22.80 -3.05
C GLU A 307 -27.11 21.54 -3.76
N VAL A 308 -27.82 20.41 -3.72
CA VAL A 308 -27.46 19.16 -4.45
C VAL A 308 -27.32 19.45 -5.95
N TYR A 309 -28.31 20.13 -6.53
CA TYR A 309 -28.34 20.42 -7.96
C TYR A 309 -27.20 21.36 -8.38
N SER A 310 -26.83 22.29 -7.51
CA SER A 310 -25.68 23.18 -7.72
C SER A 310 -24.36 22.40 -7.73
N ILE A 311 -24.15 21.48 -6.76
CA ILE A 311 -22.95 20.63 -6.71
C ILE A 311 -22.89 19.71 -7.93
N ALA A 312 -24.00 19.09 -8.31
CA ALA A 312 -24.07 18.26 -9.52
C ALA A 312 -23.75 19.06 -10.78
N LYS A 313 -24.28 20.29 -10.92
CA LYS A 313 -23.96 21.19 -12.02
C LYS A 313 -22.47 21.54 -12.06
N GLN A 314 -21.83 21.77 -10.92
CA GLN A 314 -20.38 21.99 -10.84
C GLN A 314 -19.59 20.75 -11.26
N SER A 315 -20.00 19.55 -10.85
CA SER A 315 -19.38 18.30 -11.29
C SER A 315 -19.48 18.15 -12.82
N LEU A 316 -20.66 18.36 -13.41
CA LEU A 316 -20.84 18.33 -14.86
C LEU A 316 -19.96 19.34 -15.61
N LEU A 317 -19.79 20.55 -15.08
CA LEU A 317 -18.86 21.53 -15.64
C LEU A 317 -17.40 21.07 -15.55
N GLN A 318 -17.02 20.40 -14.48
CA GLN A 318 -15.69 19.80 -14.35
C GLN A 318 -15.48 18.67 -15.36
N ILE A 319 -16.47 17.79 -15.57
CA ILE A 319 -16.43 16.74 -16.62
C ILE A 319 -16.23 17.38 -18.00
N LYS A 320 -16.96 18.46 -18.29
CA LYS A 320 -16.82 19.20 -19.55
C LYS A 320 -15.41 19.80 -19.70
N LYS A 321 -14.89 20.42 -18.64
CA LYS A 321 -13.53 20.98 -18.63
C LYS A 321 -12.46 19.92 -18.83
N ASP A 322 -12.60 18.77 -18.16
CA ASP A 322 -11.70 17.62 -18.35
C ASP A 322 -11.72 17.14 -19.80
N PHE A 323 -12.91 17.09 -20.41
CA PHE A 323 -13.06 16.73 -21.82
C PHE A 323 -12.36 17.74 -22.74
N ASP A 324 -12.59 19.04 -22.55
CA ASP A 324 -12.01 20.09 -23.40
C ASP A 324 -10.46 20.14 -23.33
N LEU A 325 -9.87 19.80 -22.17
CA LEU A 325 -8.42 19.75 -21.98
C LEU A 325 -7.78 18.53 -22.66
N PHE A 326 -8.41 17.37 -22.57
CA PHE A 326 -7.82 16.11 -23.00
C PHE A 326 -8.35 15.55 -24.33
N ASN A 327 -9.32 16.21 -24.97
CA ASN A 327 -9.90 15.73 -26.24
C ASN A 327 -8.87 15.48 -27.36
N ARG A 328 -7.79 16.27 -27.40
CA ARG A 328 -6.70 16.12 -28.40
C ARG A 328 -5.83 14.91 -28.10
N ASN A 329 -5.50 14.70 -26.82
CA ASN A 329 -4.66 13.61 -26.34
C ASN A 329 -5.30 12.99 -25.09
N PRO A 330 -6.25 12.05 -25.27
CA PRO A 330 -6.91 11.40 -24.15
C PRO A 330 -5.90 10.64 -23.29
N PRO A 331 -6.03 10.65 -21.95
CA PRO A 331 -5.21 9.84 -21.07
C PRO A 331 -5.56 8.37 -21.30
N MET A 332 -4.73 7.67 -22.07
CA MET A 332 -4.91 6.27 -22.43
C MET A 332 -3.84 5.41 -21.74
N ASP A 333 -4.23 4.20 -21.32
CA ASP A 333 -3.26 3.20 -20.87
C ASP A 333 -2.28 2.86 -21.99
N MET A 334 -1.03 2.54 -21.63
CA MET A 334 0.06 2.25 -22.58
C MET A 334 -0.27 1.12 -23.60
N ASN A 335 -1.25 0.27 -23.27
CA ASN A 335 -1.67 -0.86 -24.11
C ASN A 335 -2.97 -0.59 -24.90
N SER A 336 -3.64 0.54 -24.68
CA SER A 336 -4.93 0.85 -25.29
C SER A 336 -4.77 1.31 -26.74
N PRO A 337 -5.71 0.94 -27.62
CA PRO A 337 -5.69 1.35 -29.02
C PRO A 337 -5.99 2.85 -29.20
N LEU A 338 -5.61 3.45 -30.33
CA LEU A 338 -5.62 4.91 -30.53
C LEU A 338 -7.04 5.47 -30.66
N TYR A 339 -7.89 4.85 -31.47
CA TYR A 339 -9.25 5.32 -31.72
C TYR A 339 -10.23 4.76 -30.68
N GLY A 340 -10.20 3.44 -30.46
CA GLY A 340 -11.02 2.75 -29.47
C GLY A 340 -10.68 3.15 -28.03
N GLY A 341 -9.41 3.44 -27.72
CA GLY A 341 -9.01 3.94 -26.40
C GLY A 341 -9.52 5.35 -26.11
N ALA A 342 -9.45 6.25 -27.10
CA ALA A 342 -10.04 7.58 -27.01
C ALA A 342 -11.57 7.52 -26.83
N ALA A 343 -12.24 6.63 -27.55
CA ALA A 343 -13.68 6.39 -27.41
C ALA A 343 -14.05 5.81 -26.04
N LEU A 344 -13.25 4.87 -25.51
CA LEU A 344 -13.45 4.31 -24.16
C LEU A 344 -13.26 5.35 -23.06
N TRP A 345 -12.29 6.25 -23.22
CA TRP A 345 -12.12 7.38 -22.31
C TRP A 345 -13.38 8.27 -22.30
N ALA A 346 -13.88 8.67 -23.48
CA ALA A 346 -15.12 9.44 -23.58
C ALA A 346 -16.33 8.68 -22.99
N LEU A 347 -16.43 7.37 -23.22
CA LEU A 347 -17.48 6.52 -22.64
C LEU A 347 -17.38 6.46 -21.11
N SER A 348 -16.17 6.45 -20.54
CA SER A 348 -15.98 6.48 -19.09
C SER A 348 -16.49 7.79 -18.47
N LEU A 349 -16.36 8.91 -19.19
CA LEU A 349 -16.92 10.21 -18.78
C LEU A 349 -18.45 10.21 -18.85
N ILE A 350 -19.04 9.60 -19.88
CA ILE A 350 -20.49 9.40 -19.98
C ILE A 350 -20.99 8.55 -18.81
N HIS A 351 -20.32 7.44 -18.50
CA HIS A 351 -20.71 6.56 -17.40
C HIS A 351 -20.60 7.26 -16.03
N ARG A 352 -19.56 8.09 -15.84
CA ARG A 352 -19.42 8.94 -14.64
C ARG A 352 -20.59 9.91 -14.51
N LEU A 353 -20.97 10.57 -15.60
CA LEU A 353 -22.11 11.49 -15.67
C LEU A 353 -23.44 10.76 -15.40
N GLU A 354 -23.65 9.58 -15.96
CA GLU A 354 -24.87 8.80 -15.75
C GLU A 354 -25.00 8.32 -14.29
N LYS A 355 -23.89 7.91 -13.66
CA LYS A 355 -23.88 7.49 -12.25
C LYS A 355 -24.28 8.61 -11.29
N GLU A 356 -23.78 9.83 -11.50
CA GLU A 356 -24.15 10.99 -10.67
C GLU A 356 -25.65 11.30 -10.75
N ILE A 357 -26.26 11.05 -11.89
CA ILE A 357 -27.64 11.44 -12.16
C ILE A 357 -28.62 10.35 -11.73
N GLN A 358 -28.26 9.08 -11.91
CA GLN A 358 -28.99 7.96 -11.31
C GLN A 358 -29.12 8.10 -9.79
N ALA A 359 -28.07 8.57 -9.10
CA ALA A 359 -28.13 8.84 -7.66
C ALA A 359 -29.20 9.89 -7.32
N ILE A 360 -29.29 10.97 -8.10
CA ILE A 360 -30.28 12.04 -7.90
C ILE A 360 -31.70 11.57 -8.24
N GLU A 361 -31.86 10.79 -9.32
CA GLU A 361 -33.15 10.25 -9.76
C GLU A 361 -33.75 9.28 -8.74
N TYR A 362 -32.91 8.42 -8.14
CA TYR A 362 -33.33 7.48 -7.10
C TYR A 362 -33.88 8.19 -5.85
N ALA A 363 -33.44 9.41 -5.56
CA ALA A 363 -33.84 10.16 -4.37
C ALA A 363 -35.14 10.96 -4.50
N THR A 364 -35.85 10.88 -5.64
CA THR A 364 -37.19 11.47 -5.86
C THR A 364 -37.34 12.92 -5.38
N LEU A 365 -36.30 13.73 -5.58
CA LEU A 365 -36.23 15.11 -5.11
C LEU A 365 -37.15 16.07 -5.91
N PRO A 366 -37.72 17.12 -5.25
CA PRO A 366 -38.60 18.10 -5.86
C PRO A 366 -37.99 18.79 -7.09
N VAL A 367 -38.83 19.05 -8.09
CA VAL A 367 -38.41 19.73 -9.32
C VAL A 367 -38.21 21.22 -9.03
N THR A 368 -36.96 21.68 -9.11
CA THR A 368 -36.59 23.09 -9.02
C THR A 368 -36.03 23.58 -10.35
N LYS A 369 -35.97 24.90 -10.54
CA LYS A 369 -35.33 25.52 -11.72
C LYS A 369 -33.87 25.06 -11.90
N GLU A 370 -33.17 24.83 -10.79
CA GLU A 370 -31.77 24.36 -10.80
C GLU A 370 -31.65 22.93 -11.36
N LYS A 371 -32.66 22.08 -11.13
CA LYS A 371 -32.72 20.73 -11.72
C LYS A 371 -32.83 20.79 -13.24
N GLU A 372 -33.69 21.66 -13.78
CA GLU A 372 -33.86 21.84 -15.22
C GLU A 372 -32.58 22.34 -15.89
N GLU A 373 -31.90 23.32 -15.27
CA GLU A 373 -30.61 23.82 -15.75
C GLU A 373 -29.53 22.74 -15.74
N MET A 374 -29.46 21.93 -14.68
CA MET A 374 -28.53 20.80 -14.57
C MET A 374 -28.82 19.75 -15.65
N GLN A 375 -30.08 19.38 -15.87
CA GLN A 375 -30.50 18.43 -16.92
C GLN A 375 -30.25 18.95 -18.34
N ALA A 376 -30.39 20.26 -18.58
CA ALA A 376 -30.03 20.87 -19.85
C ALA A 376 -28.51 20.76 -20.11
N LEU A 377 -27.69 21.07 -19.10
CA LEU A 377 -26.23 20.94 -19.20
C LEU A 377 -25.80 19.48 -19.40
N GLN A 378 -26.42 18.53 -18.68
CA GLN A 378 -26.20 17.11 -18.85
C GLN A 378 -26.43 16.68 -20.30
N ARG A 379 -27.59 17.04 -20.88
CA ARG A 379 -27.91 16.69 -22.28
C ARG A 379 -26.86 17.24 -23.24
N GLN A 380 -26.46 18.50 -23.05
CA GLN A 380 -25.42 19.12 -23.87
C GLN A 380 -24.07 18.39 -23.77
N VAL A 381 -23.59 18.08 -22.55
CA VAL A 381 -22.30 17.39 -22.36
C VAL A 381 -22.34 15.97 -22.92
N ARG A 382 -23.46 15.26 -22.70
CA ARG A 382 -23.66 13.90 -23.23
C ARG A 382 -23.62 13.88 -24.76
N GLU A 383 -24.28 14.84 -25.42
CA GLU A 383 -24.26 14.97 -26.89
C GLU A 383 -22.85 15.23 -27.43
N ILE A 384 -22.09 16.13 -26.80
CA ILE A 384 -20.69 16.42 -27.20
C ILE A 384 -19.82 15.15 -27.10
N LEU A 385 -19.94 14.39 -26.00
CA LEU A 385 -19.16 13.17 -25.79
C LEU A 385 -19.53 12.07 -26.80
N TYR A 386 -20.82 11.88 -27.10
CA TYR A 386 -21.25 10.91 -28.12
C TYR A 386 -20.80 11.31 -29.52
N GLN A 387 -20.85 12.60 -29.85
CA GLN A 387 -20.40 13.11 -31.13
C GLN A 387 -18.89 12.85 -31.33
N PHE A 388 -18.08 13.05 -30.29
CA PHE A 388 -16.65 12.70 -30.30
C PHE A 388 -16.41 11.20 -30.55
N ILE A 389 -17.17 10.32 -29.89
CA ILE A 389 -17.07 8.86 -30.11
C ILE A 389 -17.39 8.51 -31.56
N LYS A 390 -18.44 9.13 -32.13
CA LYS A 390 -18.85 8.92 -33.52
C LYS A 390 -17.80 9.40 -34.52
N GLU A 391 -17.18 10.56 -34.27
CA GLU A 391 -16.09 11.08 -35.08
C GLU A 391 -14.88 10.13 -35.06
N LYS A 392 -14.47 9.64 -33.88
CA LYS A 392 -13.37 8.68 -33.77
C LYS A 392 -13.65 7.33 -34.40
N HIS A 393 -14.89 6.85 -34.33
CA HIS A 393 -15.33 5.67 -35.07
C HIS A 393 -15.25 5.89 -36.59
N SER A 394 -15.70 7.04 -37.08
CA SER A 394 -15.64 7.39 -38.50
C SER A 394 -14.20 7.51 -39.03
N GLU A 395 -13.32 8.19 -38.29
CA GLU A 395 -11.88 8.28 -38.62
C GLU A 395 -11.24 6.89 -38.73
N TRP A 396 -11.57 5.99 -37.80
CA TRP A 396 -11.09 4.62 -37.82
C TRP A 396 -11.63 3.82 -39.01
N CYS A 397 -12.92 3.95 -39.33
CA CYS A 397 -13.53 3.30 -40.49
C CYS A 397 -12.91 3.76 -41.81
N GLN A 398 -12.66 5.06 -41.95
CA GLN A 398 -11.96 5.63 -43.10
C GLN A 398 -10.56 5.05 -43.23
N LYS A 399 -9.78 5.01 -42.15
CA LYS A 399 -8.43 4.45 -42.14
C LYS A 399 -8.41 2.95 -42.51
N ILE A 400 -9.39 2.17 -42.06
CA ILE A 400 -9.51 0.76 -42.46
C ILE A 400 -9.83 0.63 -43.95
N THR A 401 -10.69 1.52 -44.47
CA THR A 401 -11.06 1.52 -45.88
C THR A 401 -9.87 1.91 -46.76
N GLU A 402 -9.06 2.88 -46.33
CA GLU A 402 -7.80 3.27 -46.96
C GLU A 402 -6.72 2.17 -46.88
N MET A 403 -6.77 1.30 -45.86
CA MET A 403 -5.80 0.21 -45.66
C MET A 403 -5.96 -0.98 -46.63
N ASP A 404 -6.93 -0.90 -47.56
CA ASP A 404 -7.20 -1.81 -48.67
C ASP A 404 -7.45 -3.30 -48.30
N ILE A 405 -8.54 -3.85 -48.84
CA ILE A 405 -9.07 -5.20 -48.57
C ILE A 405 -8.36 -6.27 -49.43
N GLU A 406 -7.53 -5.85 -50.40
CA GLU A 406 -6.91 -6.76 -51.38
C GLU A 406 -5.62 -7.48 -50.96
N GLY A 407 -5.29 -7.53 -49.67
CA GLY A 407 -4.48 -8.66 -49.23
C GLY A 407 -3.90 -8.58 -47.84
N LEU A 408 -4.60 -9.18 -46.89
CA LEU A 408 -3.94 -9.79 -45.74
C LEU A 408 -2.80 -10.73 -46.22
N ASP A 409 -3.03 -11.45 -47.31
CA ASP A 409 -2.03 -12.28 -47.98
C ASP A 409 -0.88 -11.47 -48.58
N THR A 410 -1.14 -10.36 -49.30
CA THR A 410 -0.06 -9.54 -49.87
C THR A 410 0.77 -8.84 -48.79
N ARG A 411 0.16 -8.41 -47.68
CA ARG A 411 0.86 -7.83 -46.53
C ARG A 411 1.61 -8.85 -45.69
N LEU A 412 1.12 -10.08 -45.55
CA LEU A 412 1.89 -11.16 -44.96
C LEU A 412 3.02 -11.66 -45.89
N ASN A 413 3.00 -11.32 -47.19
CA ASN A 413 3.94 -11.84 -48.18
C ASN A 413 4.93 -10.81 -48.78
N LYS A 414 4.77 -9.48 -48.55
CA LYS A 414 5.66 -8.45 -49.12
C LYS A 414 6.97 -8.27 -48.35
N VAL A 415 8.09 -8.69 -48.92
CA VAL A 415 9.46 -8.58 -48.36
C VAL A 415 9.86 -7.12 -48.12
N ILE A 416 10.44 -6.83 -46.96
CA ILE A 416 11.30 -5.64 -46.75
C ILE A 416 12.73 -6.18 -46.83
N GLN A 417 13.54 -5.66 -47.76
CA GLN A 417 14.93 -6.06 -47.93
C GLN A 417 15.69 -5.85 -46.61
N GLY A 418 15.91 -6.94 -45.88
CA GLY A 418 16.86 -7.05 -44.78
C GLY A 418 17.78 -8.20 -45.15
N GLN A 419 19.04 -7.87 -45.40
CA GLN A 419 20.12 -8.78 -45.76
C GLN A 419 20.00 -10.13 -45.03
N LEU A 420 20.12 -11.21 -45.81
CA LEU A 420 20.39 -12.56 -45.30
C LEU A 420 21.50 -12.50 -44.24
N LEU A 421 21.34 -13.34 -43.23
CA LEU A 421 22.24 -13.59 -42.10
C LEU A 421 23.57 -14.23 -42.55
N LEU A 422 24.18 -13.69 -43.60
CA LEU A 422 25.48 -14.08 -44.14
C LEU A 422 26.60 -13.17 -43.62
N SER A 423 26.33 -12.18 -42.76
CA SER A 423 27.36 -11.25 -42.29
C SER A 423 28.42 -11.89 -41.38
N TYR A 424 28.17 -13.06 -40.79
CA TYR A 424 29.20 -13.74 -39.99
C TYR A 424 29.98 -14.83 -40.75
N MET A 425 29.37 -15.47 -41.77
CA MET A 425 30.07 -16.46 -42.60
C MET A 425 30.68 -15.86 -43.88
N HIS A 426 30.01 -14.94 -44.60
CA HIS A 426 30.58 -14.35 -45.80
C HIS A 426 31.79 -13.46 -45.52
N ILE A 427 31.83 -12.73 -44.39
CA ILE A 427 33.01 -11.91 -44.06
C ILE A 427 34.25 -12.79 -43.78
N TYR A 428 34.09 -13.99 -43.20
CA TYR A 428 35.20 -14.88 -42.86
C TYR A 428 35.58 -15.88 -43.97
N VAL A 429 34.59 -16.46 -44.67
CA VAL A 429 34.85 -17.40 -45.77
C VAL A 429 35.29 -16.67 -47.03
N LEU A 430 34.69 -15.52 -47.38
CA LEU A 430 35.18 -14.72 -48.50
C LEU A 430 36.51 -14.06 -48.19
N SER A 431 36.83 -13.63 -46.97
CA SER A 431 38.16 -13.09 -46.67
C SER A 431 39.27 -14.15 -46.73
N PHE A 432 38.98 -15.40 -46.37
CA PHE A 432 39.93 -16.51 -46.48
C PHE A 432 40.08 -17.01 -47.93
N PHE A 433 38.99 -17.11 -48.70
CA PHE A 433 39.03 -17.47 -50.13
C PHE A 433 39.60 -16.34 -51.02
N PHE A 434 39.30 -15.06 -50.73
CA PHE A 434 39.84 -13.91 -51.47
C PHE A 434 41.33 -13.65 -51.21
N LEU A 435 41.89 -14.05 -50.07
CA LEU A 435 43.32 -13.87 -49.82
C LEU A 435 44.20 -14.94 -50.49
N GLN A 436 43.67 -16.14 -50.79
CA GLN A 436 44.48 -17.23 -51.33
C GLN A 436 44.34 -17.48 -52.83
N ILE A 437 43.20 -17.16 -53.47
CA ILE A 437 42.97 -17.53 -54.89
C ILE A 437 42.93 -16.31 -55.83
N LYS A 438 42.91 -15.08 -55.31
CA LYS A 438 42.94 -13.86 -56.15
C LYS A 438 44.16 -13.74 -57.10
N PRO A 439 45.33 -14.36 -56.85
CA PRO A 439 46.40 -14.38 -57.85
C PRO A 439 46.19 -15.36 -59.02
N LEU A 440 45.16 -16.21 -58.99
CA LEU A 440 45.06 -17.41 -59.85
C LEU A 440 43.77 -17.53 -60.69
N LEU A 441 42.83 -16.57 -60.63
CA LEU A 441 41.58 -16.61 -61.41
C LEU A 441 41.52 -15.46 -62.42
N THR A 442 41.32 -15.81 -63.69
CA THR A 442 41.05 -14.90 -64.82
C THR A 442 39.63 -14.32 -64.73
N SER A 443 39.42 -13.12 -65.30
CA SER A 443 38.18 -12.35 -65.14
C SER A 443 36.91 -13.02 -65.66
N GLU A 444 37.03 -14.01 -66.54
CA GLU A 444 35.87 -14.72 -67.13
C GLU A 444 35.17 -15.66 -66.13
N LEU A 445 35.85 -16.18 -65.11
CA LEU A 445 35.23 -17.07 -64.09
C LEU A 445 34.49 -16.29 -62.99
N ILE A 446 34.69 -14.98 -62.88
CA ILE A 446 34.03 -14.12 -61.88
C ILE A 446 32.60 -13.81 -62.32
N ASP A 447 32.39 -13.57 -63.63
CA ASP A 447 31.07 -13.29 -64.19
C ASP A 447 30.14 -14.52 -64.18
N ASP A 448 30.69 -15.73 -64.32
CA ASP A 448 29.91 -16.98 -64.24
C ASP A 448 29.48 -17.30 -62.80
N VAL A 449 30.28 -16.94 -61.78
CA VAL A 449 29.91 -17.09 -60.36
C VAL A 449 28.85 -16.07 -59.94
N ASP A 450 28.90 -14.84 -60.45
CA ASP A 450 27.87 -13.83 -60.22
C ASP A 450 26.54 -14.15 -60.94
N LYS A 451 26.59 -14.83 -62.09
CA LYS A 451 25.39 -15.36 -62.77
C LYS A 451 24.74 -16.50 -61.99
N ILE A 452 25.51 -17.46 -61.48
CA ILE A 452 24.98 -18.59 -60.69
C ILE A 452 24.45 -18.09 -59.33
N SER A 453 25.06 -17.06 -58.74
CA SER A 453 24.56 -16.39 -57.54
C SER A 453 23.22 -15.67 -57.77
N ASN A 454 23.03 -15.02 -58.92
CA ASN A 454 21.81 -14.27 -59.22
C ASN A 454 20.66 -15.15 -59.73
N ASP A 455 20.94 -16.18 -60.54
CA ASP A 455 19.90 -17.12 -61.01
C ASP A 455 19.32 -17.98 -59.87
N SER A 456 20.09 -18.20 -58.79
CA SER A 456 19.62 -18.90 -57.58
C SER A 456 18.77 -18.02 -56.65
N ILE A 457 18.71 -16.70 -56.87
CA ILE A 457 17.98 -15.73 -56.04
C ILE A 457 16.61 -15.39 -56.63
N GLU A 458 16.39 -15.57 -57.94
CA GLU A 458 15.10 -15.25 -58.58
C GLU A 458 13.99 -16.30 -58.34
N GLU A 459 14.33 -17.55 -57.98
CA GLU A 459 13.32 -18.63 -57.86
C GLU A 459 12.63 -18.75 -56.49
N VAL A 460 12.94 -17.89 -55.51
CA VAL A 460 12.30 -17.89 -54.17
C VAL A 460 11.55 -16.58 -53.88
N ALA A 461 10.90 -16.04 -54.90
CA ALA A 461 10.07 -14.85 -54.80
C ALA A 461 8.70 -15.16 -54.14
N GLY A 462 8.39 -14.49 -53.03
CA GLY A 462 6.98 -14.20 -52.67
C GLY A 462 6.52 -14.36 -51.22
N SER A 463 7.36 -14.29 -50.18
CA SER A 463 6.91 -14.58 -48.81
C SER A 463 7.67 -13.84 -47.70
N ARG A 464 6.98 -13.25 -46.69
CA ARG A 464 7.67 -12.71 -45.49
C ARG A 464 8.05 -13.87 -44.56
N PRO A 465 9.33 -13.98 -44.17
CA PRO A 465 9.72 -14.91 -43.12
C PRO A 465 9.19 -14.46 -41.76
N LEU A 466 9.06 -15.40 -40.82
CA LEU A 466 8.57 -15.14 -39.45
C LEU A 466 9.52 -14.24 -38.64
N LEU A 467 10.82 -14.32 -38.95
CA LEU A 467 11.90 -13.66 -38.22
C LEU A 467 12.71 -12.76 -39.16
N SER A 468 13.28 -11.69 -38.60
CA SER A 468 14.32 -10.88 -39.22
C SER A 468 15.47 -10.69 -38.23
N VAL A 469 16.66 -10.32 -38.72
CA VAL A 469 17.83 -10.07 -37.87
C VAL A 469 18.22 -8.60 -38.00
N ILE A 470 18.30 -7.92 -36.87
CA ILE A 470 18.74 -6.53 -36.77
C ILE A 470 19.85 -6.50 -35.72
N ASP A 471 21.05 -6.06 -36.11
CA ASP A 471 22.23 -5.93 -35.22
C ASP A 471 22.54 -7.19 -34.40
N GLY A 472 22.43 -8.38 -35.02
CA GLY A 472 22.69 -9.66 -34.38
C GLY A 472 21.59 -10.16 -33.43
N HIS A 473 20.47 -9.44 -33.31
CA HIS A 473 19.30 -9.84 -32.53
C HIS A 473 18.17 -10.29 -33.45
N LEU A 474 17.41 -11.29 -33.00
CA LEU A 474 16.18 -11.69 -33.69
C LEU A 474 15.07 -10.69 -33.41
N VAL A 475 14.28 -10.39 -34.44
CA VAL A 475 13.08 -9.57 -34.37
C VAL A 475 11.93 -10.31 -35.05
N CYS A 476 10.75 -10.29 -34.44
CA CYS A 476 9.56 -10.87 -35.04
C CYS A 476 9.05 -9.97 -36.16
N ASN A 477 9.00 -10.49 -37.39
CA ASN A 477 8.58 -9.76 -38.58
C ASN A 477 7.05 -9.85 -38.76
N PHE A 478 6.31 -9.18 -37.88
CA PHE A 478 4.84 -9.08 -37.93
C PHE A 478 4.41 -7.62 -38.19
N ASP A 479 3.39 -7.45 -39.03
CA ASP A 479 2.89 -6.13 -39.40
C ASP A 479 2.29 -5.38 -38.19
N LYS A 480 2.90 -4.25 -37.83
CA LYS A 480 2.50 -3.45 -36.65
C LYS A 480 1.11 -2.83 -36.82
N ASP A 481 0.69 -2.52 -38.05
CA ASP A 481 -0.61 -1.92 -38.30
C ASP A 481 -1.73 -2.96 -38.24
N LEU A 482 -1.45 -4.22 -38.61
CA LEU A 482 -2.40 -5.32 -38.44
C LEU A 482 -2.70 -5.59 -36.95
N LEU A 483 -1.69 -5.51 -36.08
CA LEU A 483 -1.88 -5.61 -34.62
C LEU A 483 -2.74 -4.47 -34.06
N ARG A 484 -2.55 -3.25 -34.58
CA ARG A 484 -3.39 -2.11 -34.21
C ARG A 484 -4.84 -2.37 -34.62
N VAL A 485 -5.07 -2.83 -35.85
CA VAL A 485 -6.43 -3.17 -36.34
C VAL A 485 -7.09 -4.25 -35.50
N PHE A 486 -6.38 -5.31 -35.11
CA PHE A 486 -6.94 -6.36 -34.24
C PHE A 486 -7.37 -5.82 -32.88
N ARG A 487 -6.52 -5.01 -32.22
CA ARG A 487 -6.86 -4.42 -30.92
C ARG A 487 -8.01 -3.41 -31.02
N GLU A 488 -8.00 -2.57 -32.05
CA GLU A 488 -9.09 -1.63 -32.31
C GLU A 488 -10.41 -2.38 -32.51
N SER A 489 -10.42 -3.40 -33.36
CA SER A 489 -11.62 -4.17 -33.69
C SER A 489 -12.19 -4.92 -32.47
N GLU A 490 -11.33 -5.42 -31.59
CA GLU A 490 -11.73 -6.01 -30.31
C GLU A 490 -12.33 -4.96 -29.36
N THR A 491 -11.75 -3.76 -29.28
CA THR A 491 -12.31 -2.69 -28.43
C THR A 491 -13.66 -2.19 -28.92
N TRP A 492 -13.82 -1.99 -30.22
CA TRP A 492 -15.10 -1.59 -30.83
C TRP A 492 -16.15 -2.71 -30.74
N GLY A 493 -15.74 -3.97 -30.93
CA GLY A 493 -16.63 -5.13 -30.93
C GLY A 493 -17.01 -5.71 -29.57
N GLY A 494 -16.19 -5.50 -28.54
CA GLY A 494 -16.42 -6.02 -27.19
C GLY A 494 -16.83 -4.94 -26.20
N LYS A 495 -15.93 -4.00 -25.91
CA LYS A 495 -16.12 -3.01 -24.82
C LYS A 495 -17.08 -1.89 -25.19
N ILE A 496 -17.16 -1.52 -26.47
CA ILE A 496 -18.01 -0.44 -26.98
C ILE A 496 -19.33 -0.99 -27.57
N SER A 497 -19.49 -2.31 -27.67
CA SER A 497 -20.63 -2.99 -28.35
C SER A 497 -22.01 -2.74 -27.73
N MET A 498 -22.09 -2.12 -26.55
CA MET A 498 -23.36 -1.64 -25.99
C MET A 498 -23.88 -0.38 -26.70
N THR A 499 -23.08 0.20 -27.59
CA THR A 499 -23.44 1.36 -28.43
C THR A 499 -23.47 0.96 -29.90
N GLN A 500 -24.37 1.58 -30.66
CA GLN A 500 -24.84 1.21 -32.00
C GLN A 500 -23.78 1.22 -33.14
N PHE A 501 -22.48 1.13 -32.85
CA PHE A 501 -21.41 1.23 -33.82
C PHE A 501 -21.08 -0.14 -34.44
N SER A 502 -21.23 -0.25 -35.75
CA SER A 502 -20.88 -1.45 -36.50
C SER A 502 -19.39 -1.49 -36.83
N ILE A 503 -18.81 -2.70 -36.83
CA ILE A 503 -17.44 -2.93 -37.29
C ILE A 503 -17.47 -3.01 -38.83
N PRO A 504 -16.58 -2.29 -39.54
CA PRO A 504 -16.45 -2.43 -40.99
C PRO A 504 -16.18 -3.88 -41.40
N PHE A 505 -16.83 -4.33 -42.49
CA PHE A 505 -16.69 -5.71 -43.00
C PHE A 505 -15.23 -6.12 -43.25
N ALA A 506 -14.41 -5.18 -43.74
CA ALA A 506 -12.97 -5.32 -43.90
C ALA A 506 -12.25 -5.76 -42.61
N ALA A 507 -12.51 -5.07 -41.50
CA ALA A 507 -11.91 -5.37 -40.20
C ALA A 507 -12.44 -6.69 -39.62
N ARG A 508 -13.71 -7.01 -39.87
CA ARG A 508 -14.30 -8.31 -39.47
C ARG A 508 -13.61 -9.48 -40.17
N LYS A 509 -13.43 -9.39 -41.50
CA LYS A 509 -12.71 -10.40 -42.28
C LYS A 509 -11.25 -10.55 -41.83
N MET A 510 -10.58 -9.45 -41.47
CA MET A 510 -9.20 -9.49 -40.94
C MET A 510 -9.13 -10.12 -39.54
N THR A 511 -10.18 -9.96 -38.72
CA THR A 511 -10.21 -10.47 -37.34
C THR A 511 -10.63 -11.92 -37.19
N GLU A 512 -11.24 -12.53 -38.22
CA GLU A 512 -11.61 -13.95 -38.22
C GLU A 512 -10.43 -14.89 -37.91
N ASN A 513 -9.23 -14.54 -38.40
CA ASN A 513 -7.98 -15.28 -38.14
C ASN A 513 -7.06 -14.59 -37.11
N ALA A 514 -7.50 -13.52 -36.45
CA ALA A 514 -6.63 -12.73 -35.56
C ALA A 514 -6.14 -13.53 -34.35
N THR A 515 -7.00 -14.36 -33.74
CA THR A 515 -6.64 -15.14 -32.54
C THR A 515 -5.55 -16.17 -32.83
N SER A 516 -5.63 -16.86 -33.98
CA SER A 516 -4.63 -17.84 -34.39
C SER A 516 -3.29 -17.17 -34.76
N LEU A 517 -3.33 -16.01 -35.43
CA LEU A 517 -2.15 -15.22 -35.76
C LEU A 517 -1.49 -14.57 -34.53
N GLN A 518 -2.27 -14.06 -33.58
CA GLN A 518 -1.77 -13.52 -32.31
C GLN A 518 -1.09 -14.62 -31.49
N LEU A 519 -1.74 -15.78 -31.34
CA LEU A 519 -1.15 -16.94 -30.65
C LEU A 519 0.15 -17.40 -31.34
N LEU A 520 0.16 -17.44 -32.67
CA LEU A 520 1.38 -17.78 -33.41
C LEU A 520 2.48 -16.74 -33.18
N ARG A 521 2.14 -15.45 -33.21
CA ARG A 521 3.08 -14.34 -32.96
C ARG A 521 3.67 -14.43 -31.56
N GLU A 522 2.87 -14.68 -30.53
CA GLU A 522 3.36 -14.87 -29.16
C GLU A 522 4.35 -16.03 -29.09
N ASN A 523 4.03 -17.16 -29.72
CA ASN A 523 4.92 -18.30 -29.80
C ASN A 523 6.24 -18.00 -30.52
N VAL A 524 6.22 -17.21 -31.60
CA VAL A 524 7.42 -16.75 -32.31
C VAL A 524 8.21 -15.74 -31.48
N MET A 525 7.54 -14.81 -30.78
CA MET A 525 8.17 -13.86 -29.86
C MET A 525 8.89 -14.57 -28.70
N LEU A 526 8.36 -15.71 -28.22
CA LEU A 526 9.05 -16.53 -27.22
C LEU A 526 10.37 -17.09 -27.77
N VAL A 527 10.40 -17.55 -29.03
CA VAL A 527 11.65 -18.00 -29.68
C VAL A 527 12.65 -16.85 -29.80
N VAL A 528 12.18 -15.67 -30.22
CA VAL A 528 13.00 -14.44 -30.30
C VAL A 528 13.60 -14.11 -28.94
N HIS A 529 12.77 -14.11 -27.89
CA HIS A 529 13.21 -13.82 -26.54
C HIS A 529 14.23 -14.85 -26.04
N ASP A 530 13.92 -16.15 -26.17
CA ASP A 530 14.78 -17.24 -25.70
C ASP A 530 16.17 -17.17 -26.36
N PHE A 531 16.26 -16.82 -27.65
CA PHE A 531 17.55 -16.64 -28.34
C PHE A 531 18.28 -15.35 -27.94
N ASN A 532 17.59 -14.20 -27.95
CA ASN A 532 18.22 -12.92 -27.61
C ASN A 532 18.75 -12.92 -26.17
N LYS A 533 18.03 -13.58 -25.24
CA LYS A 533 18.50 -13.79 -23.88
C LYS A 533 19.88 -14.47 -23.84
N ILE A 534 20.06 -15.55 -24.60
CA ILE A 534 21.34 -16.28 -24.67
C ILE A 534 22.44 -15.38 -25.25
N VAL A 535 22.13 -14.61 -26.29
CA VAL A 535 23.10 -13.70 -26.94
C VAL A 535 23.50 -12.55 -26.02
N ASP A 536 22.56 -11.99 -25.25
CA ASP A 536 22.79 -10.91 -24.29
C ASP A 536 23.58 -11.38 -23.06
N GLU A 537 23.38 -12.63 -22.62
CA GLU A 537 24.12 -13.22 -21.49
C GLU A 537 25.58 -13.53 -21.84
N LEU A 538 25.91 -13.71 -23.12
CA LEU A 538 27.26 -14.05 -23.59
C LEU A 538 28.06 -12.81 -24.01
N SER A 539 29.20 -12.58 -23.36
CA SER A 539 30.18 -11.57 -23.79
C SER A 539 30.83 -11.91 -25.14
N GLY A 540 31.42 -10.94 -25.83
CA GLY A 540 32.05 -11.16 -27.15
C GLY A 540 33.13 -12.25 -27.18
N CYS A 541 33.81 -12.50 -26.06
CA CYS A 541 34.77 -13.62 -25.92
C CYS A 541 34.07 -14.95 -25.66
N GLU A 542 33.02 -14.97 -24.83
CA GLU A 542 32.22 -16.17 -24.55
C GLU A 542 31.41 -16.62 -25.77
N ARG A 543 30.93 -15.69 -26.62
CA ARG A 543 30.27 -16.01 -27.89
C ARG A 543 31.15 -16.88 -28.80
N LYS A 544 32.46 -16.68 -28.76
CA LYS A 544 33.43 -17.51 -29.52
C LYS A 544 33.59 -18.91 -28.92
N LEU A 545 33.50 -19.03 -27.59
CA LEU A 545 33.54 -20.31 -26.89
C LEU A 545 32.28 -21.15 -27.16
N PHE A 546 31.12 -20.51 -27.24
CA PHE A 546 29.83 -21.16 -27.52
C PHE A 546 29.45 -21.17 -29.01
N LEU A 547 30.38 -20.87 -29.92
CA LEU A 547 30.09 -20.70 -31.35
C LEU A 547 29.38 -21.92 -31.96
N GLU A 548 29.83 -23.13 -31.62
CA GLU A 548 29.25 -24.36 -32.19
C GLU A 548 27.83 -24.64 -31.67
N TYR A 549 27.55 -24.24 -30.42
CA TYR A 549 26.21 -24.27 -29.83
C TYR A 549 25.28 -23.23 -30.47
N LEU A 550 25.80 -22.02 -30.72
CA LEU A 550 25.06 -20.96 -31.40
C LEU A 550 24.74 -21.35 -32.86
N LYS A 551 25.69 -21.92 -33.61
CA LYS A 551 25.45 -22.46 -34.96
C LYS A 551 24.35 -23.53 -34.98
N ARG A 552 24.32 -24.40 -33.97
CA ARG A 552 23.27 -25.43 -33.85
C ARG A 552 21.89 -24.80 -33.67
N VAL A 553 21.78 -23.74 -32.88
CA VAL A 553 20.54 -22.98 -32.70
C VAL A 553 20.17 -22.22 -33.97
N GLU A 554 21.13 -21.54 -34.61
CA GLU A 554 20.96 -20.83 -35.88
C GLU A 554 20.44 -21.74 -37.01
N LYS A 555 21.01 -22.95 -37.16
CA LYS A 555 20.53 -23.96 -38.13
C LYS A 555 19.08 -24.39 -37.87
N ARG A 556 18.62 -24.32 -36.62
CA ARG A 556 17.22 -24.61 -36.24
C ARG A 556 16.30 -23.41 -36.43
N LEU A 557 16.84 -22.19 -36.41
CA LEU A 557 16.14 -20.94 -36.67
C LEU A 557 16.05 -20.59 -38.16
N GLU A 558 16.99 -21.08 -38.98
CA GLU A 558 17.06 -20.85 -40.43
C GLU A 558 15.74 -21.11 -41.17
N PRO A 559 14.98 -22.20 -40.92
CA PRO A 559 13.67 -22.41 -41.54
C PRO A 559 12.66 -21.29 -41.24
N GLY A 560 12.77 -20.60 -40.10
CA GLY A 560 11.93 -19.45 -39.73
C GLY A 560 12.36 -18.13 -40.39
N LEU A 561 13.60 -18.05 -40.87
CA LEU A 561 14.20 -16.90 -41.56
C LEU A 561 14.05 -16.98 -43.09
N SER A 562 13.86 -18.18 -43.67
CA SER A 562 13.76 -18.37 -45.12
C SER A 562 12.47 -19.03 -45.59
N LYS A 563 11.94 -20.03 -44.88
CA LYS A 563 10.93 -20.97 -45.41
C LYS A 563 9.54 -20.83 -44.80
N PHE A 564 9.40 -20.44 -43.54
CA PHE A 564 8.10 -20.36 -42.87
C PHE A 564 7.45 -18.98 -43.01
N THR A 565 6.16 -18.99 -43.35
CA THR A 565 5.30 -17.79 -43.46
C THR A 565 4.16 -17.87 -42.45
N TRP A 566 3.57 -16.72 -42.12
CA TRP A 566 2.46 -16.61 -41.16
C TRP A 566 1.18 -17.39 -41.55
N THR A 567 1.07 -17.86 -42.80
CA THR A 567 -0.09 -18.58 -43.35
C THR A 567 0.06 -20.12 -43.33
N LYS A 568 1.26 -20.66 -43.05
CA LYS A 568 1.49 -22.12 -43.05
C LYS A 568 0.90 -22.78 -41.80
N LYS A 569 0.16 -23.89 -41.99
CA LYS A 569 -0.37 -24.70 -40.87
C LYS A 569 0.77 -25.43 -40.13
N TYR A 570 0.58 -25.68 -38.83
CA TYR A 570 1.48 -26.47 -37.96
C TYR A 570 2.86 -25.88 -37.60
N ILE A 571 3.08 -24.57 -37.79
CA ILE A 571 4.35 -23.89 -37.42
C ILE A 571 4.71 -24.08 -35.93
N LYS A 572 3.71 -24.10 -35.05
CA LYS A 572 3.91 -24.31 -33.61
C LYS A 572 4.63 -25.63 -33.30
N GLU A 573 4.29 -26.70 -34.00
CA GLU A 573 4.86 -28.04 -33.78
C GLU A 573 6.12 -28.29 -34.60
N LEU A 574 6.15 -27.78 -35.83
CA LEU A 574 7.26 -28.02 -36.75
C LEU A 574 8.47 -27.13 -36.48
N PHE A 575 8.26 -25.92 -35.97
CA PHE A 575 9.30 -24.91 -35.76
C PHE A 575 9.44 -24.49 -34.31
N VAL A 576 8.40 -23.89 -33.71
CA VAL A 576 8.50 -23.25 -32.38
C VAL A 576 8.97 -24.23 -31.32
N LYS A 577 8.34 -25.41 -31.18
CA LYS A 577 8.75 -26.40 -30.17
C LYS A 577 10.21 -26.84 -30.34
N LYS A 578 10.68 -27.03 -31.58
CA LYS A 578 12.05 -27.48 -31.87
C LYS A 578 13.08 -26.38 -31.61
N ALA A 579 12.80 -25.15 -32.04
CA ALA A 579 13.66 -24.01 -31.81
C ALA A 579 13.79 -23.70 -30.31
N ARG A 580 12.67 -23.67 -29.58
CA ARG A 580 12.67 -23.44 -28.12
C ARG A 580 13.38 -24.54 -27.34
N LEU A 581 13.22 -25.80 -27.74
CA LEU A 581 13.92 -26.91 -27.08
C LEU A 581 15.44 -26.75 -27.20
N GLU A 582 15.94 -26.41 -28.39
CA GLU A 582 17.38 -26.20 -28.60
C GLU A 582 17.88 -24.93 -27.89
N CYS A 583 17.15 -23.81 -27.94
CA CYS A 583 17.47 -22.64 -27.12
C CYS A 583 17.52 -22.99 -25.63
N SER A 584 16.58 -23.78 -25.11
CA SER A 584 16.57 -24.18 -23.70
C SER A 584 17.74 -25.07 -23.31
N ILE A 585 18.18 -25.96 -24.21
CA ILE A 585 19.36 -26.80 -23.98
C ILE A 585 20.61 -25.91 -23.88
N VAL A 586 20.80 -24.97 -24.82
CA VAL A 586 21.96 -24.07 -24.83
C VAL A 586 21.93 -23.11 -23.64
N ASP A 587 20.77 -22.51 -23.31
CA ASP A 587 20.58 -21.64 -22.14
C ASP A 587 20.97 -22.34 -20.83
N LYS A 588 20.60 -23.62 -20.65
CA LYS A 588 20.99 -24.41 -19.47
C LYS A 588 22.50 -24.60 -19.38
N ILE A 589 23.16 -24.90 -20.50
CA ILE A 589 24.62 -25.08 -20.55
C ILE A 589 25.33 -23.75 -20.20
N VAL A 590 24.88 -22.63 -20.78
CA VAL A 590 25.44 -21.30 -20.51
C VAL A 590 25.26 -20.92 -19.03
N GLN A 591 24.08 -21.18 -18.45
CA GLN A 591 23.82 -20.90 -17.03
C GLN A 591 24.70 -21.75 -16.10
N GLU A 592 24.89 -23.04 -16.39
CA GLU A 592 25.78 -23.92 -15.62
C GLU A 592 27.24 -23.45 -15.71
N TYR A 593 27.69 -23.05 -16.91
CA TYR A 593 29.02 -22.47 -17.12
C TYR A 593 29.23 -21.18 -16.29
N HIS A 594 28.31 -20.22 -16.37
CA HIS A 594 28.40 -18.98 -15.57
C HIS A 594 28.33 -19.25 -14.07
N LYS A 595 27.54 -20.25 -13.64
CA LYS A 595 27.50 -20.68 -12.23
C LYS A 595 28.86 -21.20 -11.77
N ASN A 596 29.54 -22.00 -12.60
CA ASN A 596 30.88 -22.49 -12.30
C ASN A 596 31.90 -21.35 -12.24
N LEU A 597 31.87 -20.40 -13.20
CA LEU A 597 32.74 -19.21 -13.15
C LEU A 597 32.49 -18.34 -11.91
N LYS A 598 31.24 -18.18 -11.48
CA LYS A 598 30.90 -17.43 -10.24
C LYS A 598 31.48 -18.12 -9.00
N LYS A 599 31.43 -19.46 -8.93
CA LYS A 599 32.08 -20.22 -7.85
C LYS A 599 33.59 -20.04 -7.86
N ILE A 600 34.22 -20.14 -9.03
CA ILE A 600 35.67 -19.92 -9.17
C ILE A 600 36.06 -18.53 -8.67
N LYS A 601 35.36 -17.48 -9.10
CA LYS A 601 35.60 -16.12 -8.62
C LYS A 601 35.43 -15.97 -7.11
N LYS A 602 34.45 -16.67 -6.52
CA LYS A 602 34.24 -16.70 -5.06
C LYS A 602 35.42 -17.36 -4.35
N GLU A 603 35.93 -18.48 -4.84
CA GLU A 603 37.11 -19.13 -4.26
C GLU A 603 38.38 -18.26 -4.40
N CYS A 604 38.58 -17.59 -5.54
CA CYS A 604 39.67 -16.61 -5.66
C CYS A 604 39.55 -15.46 -4.64
N LEU A 605 38.33 -14.99 -4.35
CA LEU A 605 38.09 -13.98 -3.32
C LEU A 605 38.35 -14.52 -1.90
N ASN A 606 38.02 -15.78 -1.62
CA ASN A 606 38.35 -16.43 -0.35
C ASN A 606 39.86 -16.52 -0.17
N MET A 607 40.59 -16.97 -1.19
CA MET A 607 42.06 -17.00 -1.21
C MET A 607 42.66 -15.61 -0.98
N LYS A 608 42.09 -14.55 -1.58
CA LYS A 608 42.56 -13.16 -1.41
C LYS A 608 42.42 -12.65 0.03
N ARG A 609 41.42 -13.12 0.77
CA ARG A 609 41.07 -12.63 2.12
C ARG A 609 41.83 -13.35 3.25
N ILE A 610 42.57 -14.40 2.95
CA ILE A 610 43.30 -15.14 3.97
C ILE A 610 44.39 -14.26 4.59
N ILE A 611 44.47 -14.30 5.91
CA ILE A 611 45.54 -13.65 6.67
C ILE A 611 46.54 -14.75 7.03
N LEU A 612 47.75 -14.65 6.47
CA LEU A 612 48.79 -15.68 6.61
C LEU A 612 49.57 -15.57 7.92
N ILE A 613 49.51 -14.40 8.58
CA ILE A 613 50.25 -14.10 9.82
C ILE A 613 49.24 -13.71 10.89
N GLN A 614 49.17 -14.48 11.98
CA GLN A 614 48.25 -14.20 13.07
C GLN A 614 48.90 -13.25 14.10
N ILE A 615 48.33 -12.06 14.32
CA ILE A 615 48.84 -11.09 15.30
C ILE A 615 47.82 -10.88 16.42
N ASP A 616 48.14 -11.37 17.63
CA ASP A 616 47.31 -11.21 18.82
C ASP A 616 47.53 -9.80 19.42
N LYS A 617 46.59 -8.87 19.20
CA LYS A 617 46.70 -7.49 19.72
C LYS A 617 46.54 -7.47 21.25
N GLY A 618 47.56 -6.97 21.96
CA GLY A 618 47.46 -6.61 23.39
C GLY A 618 47.97 -7.63 24.42
N GLN A 619 48.61 -8.72 24.00
CA GLN A 619 49.30 -9.66 24.90
C GLN A 619 50.69 -10.02 24.33
N PRO A 620 51.80 -9.52 24.93
CA PRO A 620 53.13 -9.79 24.43
C PRO A 620 53.46 -11.29 24.57
N CYS A 621 53.79 -11.93 23.45
CA CYS A 621 54.05 -13.36 23.40
C CYS A 621 55.53 -13.66 23.68
N VAL A 622 55.81 -14.86 24.23
CA VAL A 622 57.17 -15.40 24.29
C VAL A 622 57.57 -15.88 22.89
N ALA A 623 58.80 -15.57 22.48
CA ALA A 623 59.36 -15.92 21.16
C ALA A 623 59.10 -17.37 20.70
N THR A 624 59.32 -18.35 21.58
CA THR A 624 59.10 -19.77 21.27
C THR A 624 57.62 -20.08 21.03
N GLY A 625 56.72 -19.53 21.86
CA GLY A 625 55.27 -19.69 21.71
C GLY A 625 54.71 -19.00 20.46
N PHE A 626 55.30 -17.88 20.02
CA PHE A 626 54.91 -17.22 18.76
C PHE A 626 55.26 -18.09 17.55
N LYS A 627 56.48 -18.65 17.49
CA LYS A 627 56.92 -19.52 16.39
C LYS A 627 56.02 -20.74 16.22
N GLU A 628 55.67 -21.42 17.31
CA GLU A 628 54.78 -22.59 17.29
C GLU A 628 53.34 -22.22 16.86
N LYS A 629 52.81 -21.09 17.35
CA LYS A 629 51.50 -20.58 16.94
C LYS A 629 51.46 -20.26 15.45
N GLN A 630 52.48 -19.55 14.93
CA GLN A 630 52.56 -19.25 13.50
C GLN A 630 52.67 -20.53 12.67
N PHE A 631 53.49 -21.51 13.09
CA PHE A 631 53.63 -22.78 12.37
C PHE A 631 52.29 -23.53 12.24
N ARG A 632 51.49 -23.58 13.33
CA ARG A 632 50.15 -24.18 13.30
C ARG A 632 49.20 -23.43 12.36
N HIS A 633 49.20 -22.10 12.42
CA HIS A 633 48.37 -21.25 11.58
C HIS A 633 48.73 -21.37 10.09
N ILE A 634 50.02 -21.31 9.75
CA ILE A 634 50.58 -21.52 8.40
C ILE A 634 50.19 -22.90 7.87
N SER A 635 50.24 -23.94 8.70
CA SER A 635 49.81 -25.30 8.32
C SER A 635 48.32 -25.37 7.99
N TYR A 636 47.48 -24.70 8.80
CA TYR A 636 46.04 -24.56 8.53
C TYR A 636 45.78 -23.79 7.22
N CYS A 637 46.47 -22.66 7.01
CA CYS A 637 46.36 -21.87 5.78
C CYS A 637 46.75 -22.69 4.54
N ASN A 638 47.77 -23.54 4.64
CA ASN A 638 48.20 -24.42 3.55
C ASN A 638 47.10 -25.42 3.16
N ILE A 639 46.49 -26.10 4.14
CA ILE A 639 45.37 -27.03 3.90
C ILE A 639 44.20 -26.28 3.24
N TYR A 640 43.84 -25.12 3.78
CA TYR A 640 42.73 -24.32 3.25
C TYR A 640 42.96 -23.85 1.81
N LEU A 641 44.17 -23.33 1.51
CA LEU A 641 44.51 -22.90 0.15
C LEU A 641 44.53 -24.07 -0.83
N LYS A 642 44.96 -25.26 -0.38
CA LYS A 642 44.90 -26.49 -1.18
C LYS A 642 43.45 -26.88 -1.49
N GLU A 643 42.56 -26.91 -0.49
CA GLU A 643 41.13 -27.19 -0.70
C GLU A 643 40.47 -26.21 -1.69
N CYS A 644 40.75 -24.91 -1.55
CA CYS A 644 40.27 -23.91 -2.50
C CYS A 644 40.81 -24.16 -3.93
N SER A 645 42.07 -24.55 -4.07
CA SER A 645 42.67 -24.85 -5.38
C SER A 645 42.06 -26.09 -6.03
N GLU A 646 41.81 -27.16 -5.24
CA GLU A 646 41.14 -28.37 -5.69
C GLU A 646 39.70 -28.09 -6.13
N SER A 647 38.99 -27.24 -5.38
CA SER A 647 37.64 -26.79 -5.75
C SER A 647 37.62 -26.03 -7.08
N ILE A 648 38.58 -25.13 -7.30
CA ILE A 648 38.70 -24.40 -8.58
C ILE A 648 38.98 -25.38 -9.73
N ILE A 649 39.88 -26.34 -9.54
CA ILE A 649 40.18 -27.38 -10.54
C ILE A 649 38.93 -28.20 -10.87
N GLU A 650 38.15 -28.59 -9.86
CA GLU A 650 36.91 -29.33 -10.05
C GLU A 650 35.88 -28.51 -10.85
N GLN A 651 35.67 -27.23 -10.52
CA GLN A 651 34.76 -26.36 -11.27
C GLN A 651 35.24 -26.14 -12.71
N MET A 652 36.54 -26.04 -12.94
CA MET A 652 37.12 -25.94 -14.30
C MET A 652 36.92 -27.23 -15.10
N LYS A 653 37.09 -28.41 -14.49
CA LYS A 653 36.78 -29.70 -15.12
C LYS A 653 35.30 -29.83 -15.47
N ASN A 654 34.41 -29.41 -14.57
CA ASN A 654 32.97 -29.40 -14.81
C ASN A 654 32.58 -28.48 -15.98
N SER A 655 33.21 -27.32 -16.11
CA SER A 655 33.02 -26.43 -17.26
C SER A 655 33.60 -27.00 -18.57
N TYR A 656 34.74 -27.70 -18.51
CA TYR A 656 35.35 -28.32 -19.70
C TYR A 656 34.50 -29.44 -20.30
N ARG A 657 33.68 -30.14 -19.51
CA ARG A 657 32.78 -31.20 -20.00
C ARG A 657 31.87 -30.73 -21.13
N PHE A 658 31.52 -29.44 -21.17
CA PHE A 658 30.71 -28.86 -22.23
C PHE A 658 31.49 -28.65 -23.54
N PHE A 659 32.82 -28.71 -23.53
CA PHE A 659 33.66 -28.42 -24.70
C PHE A 659 34.46 -29.64 -25.18
N VAL A 660 34.17 -30.83 -24.65
CA VAL A 660 34.82 -32.08 -25.07
C VAL A 660 34.45 -32.40 -26.52
N GLY A 661 35.45 -32.57 -27.38
CA GLY A 661 35.27 -32.93 -28.80
C GLY A 661 34.83 -31.78 -29.72
N GLN A 662 34.97 -30.52 -29.29
CA GLN A 662 34.69 -29.33 -30.10
C GLN A 662 35.86 -28.97 -31.03
N THR A 663 35.64 -27.99 -31.93
CA THR A 663 36.65 -27.52 -32.89
C THR A 663 37.88 -26.91 -32.23
N GLU A 664 39.03 -26.91 -32.93
CA GLU A 664 40.29 -26.36 -32.41
C GLU A 664 40.17 -24.89 -31.98
N ASP A 665 39.33 -24.08 -32.65
CA ASP A 665 39.12 -22.69 -32.31
C ASP A 665 38.43 -22.50 -30.95
N VAL A 666 37.47 -23.37 -30.61
CA VAL A 666 36.81 -23.39 -29.30
C VAL A 666 37.80 -23.80 -28.21
N LEU A 667 38.63 -24.81 -28.49
CA LEU A 667 39.69 -25.24 -27.57
C LEU A 667 40.72 -24.13 -27.33
N ARG A 668 41.08 -23.35 -28.35
CA ARG A 668 41.95 -22.16 -28.22
C ARG A 668 41.32 -21.07 -27.36
N GLN A 669 40.00 -20.83 -27.45
CA GLN A 669 39.33 -19.89 -26.54
C GLN A 669 39.27 -20.43 -25.11
N TRP A 670 39.04 -21.73 -24.93
CA TRP A 670 39.07 -22.36 -23.61
C TRP A 670 40.44 -22.22 -22.94
N GLN A 671 41.53 -22.37 -23.70
CA GLN A 671 42.89 -22.11 -23.21
C GLN A 671 43.05 -20.68 -22.67
N LYS A 672 42.46 -19.67 -23.34
CA LYS A 672 42.48 -18.29 -22.83
C LYS A 672 41.73 -18.15 -21.51
N VAL A 673 40.63 -18.87 -21.33
CA VAL A 673 39.88 -18.90 -20.07
C VAL A 673 40.73 -19.54 -18.96
N ILE A 674 41.45 -20.64 -19.24
CA ILE A 674 42.39 -21.25 -18.28
C ILE A 674 43.45 -20.23 -17.86
N VAL A 675 44.10 -19.56 -18.82
CA VAL A 675 45.13 -18.56 -18.53
C VAL A 675 44.58 -17.39 -17.70
N GLN A 676 43.36 -16.94 -18.00
CA GLN A 676 42.70 -15.87 -17.25
C GLN A 676 42.44 -16.29 -15.79
N VAL A 677 41.84 -17.46 -15.57
CA VAL A 677 41.54 -17.96 -14.21
C VAL A 677 42.83 -18.20 -13.42
N ASP A 678 43.86 -18.74 -14.07
CA ASP A 678 45.18 -18.97 -13.47
C ASP A 678 45.85 -17.64 -13.06
N GLY A 679 45.69 -16.59 -13.87
CA GLY A 679 46.10 -15.22 -13.53
C GLY A 679 45.31 -14.60 -12.37
N ASP A 680 44.00 -14.86 -12.29
CA ASP A 680 43.15 -14.41 -11.18
C ASP A 680 43.56 -15.07 -9.86
N VAL A 681 43.86 -16.38 -9.88
CA VAL A 681 44.38 -17.12 -8.73
C VAL A 681 45.73 -16.57 -8.29
N GLU A 682 46.67 -16.38 -9.23
CA GLU A 682 47.98 -15.80 -8.94
C GLU A 682 47.86 -14.41 -8.27
N SER A 683 46.99 -13.56 -8.81
CA SER A 683 46.77 -12.20 -8.31
C SER A 683 46.14 -12.21 -6.90
N ALA A 684 45.21 -13.14 -6.64
CA ALA A 684 44.62 -13.32 -5.31
C ALA A 684 45.65 -13.74 -4.26
N LEU A 685 46.51 -14.71 -4.61
CA LEU A 685 47.58 -15.20 -3.73
C LEU A 685 48.62 -14.12 -3.45
N LYS A 686 49.06 -13.37 -4.47
CA LYS A 686 49.95 -12.20 -4.32
C LYS A 686 49.40 -11.18 -3.32
N PHE A 687 48.12 -10.85 -3.45
CA PHE A 687 47.48 -9.88 -2.57
C PHE A 687 47.41 -10.37 -1.12
N ALA A 688 47.10 -11.64 -0.88
CA ALA A 688 47.04 -12.20 0.47
C ALA A 688 48.40 -12.11 1.19
N ILE A 689 49.50 -12.42 0.50
CA ILE A 689 50.87 -12.26 1.02
C ILE A 689 51.14 -10.81 1.35
N LYS A 690 50.91 -9.91 0.39
CA LYS A 690 51.19 -8.47 0.55
C LYS A 690 50.41 -7.88 1.72
N SER A 691 49.12 -8.19 1.83
CA SER A 691 48.28 -7.72 2.94
C SER A 691 48.78 -8.24 4.29
N SER A 692 49.14 -9.53 4.36
CA SER A 692 49.64 -10.15 5.61
C SER A 692 51.00 -9.57 6.04
N LEU A 693 51.91 -9.33 5.09
CA LEU A 693 53.19 -8.68 5.38
C LEU A 693 53.03 -7.21 5.75
N GLN A 694 52.11 -6.49 5.11
CA GLN A 694 51.79 -5.11 5.49
C GLN A 694 51.19 -5.02 6.90
N ASP A 695 50.34 -5.97 7.29
CA ASP A 695 49.79 -6.03 8.65
C ASP A 695 50.90 -6.28 9.69
N LEU A 696 51.87 -7.16 9.38
CA LEU A 696 53.06 -7.35 10.22
C LEU A 696 53.95 -6.09 10.27
N SER A 697 54.16 -5.43 9.14
CA SER A 697 54.92 -4.18 9.07
C SER A 697 54.27 -3.07 9.89
N ARG A 698 52.93 -2.91 9.81
CA ARG A 698 52.19 -1.94 10.63
C ARG A 698 52.26 -2.27 12.12
N ALA A 699 52.25 -3.54 12.48
CA ALA A 699 52.37 -3.96 13.88
C ALA A 699 53.75 -3.62 14.48
N ILE A 700 54.82 -3.71 13.69
CA ILE A 700 56.21 -3.43 14.13
C ILE A 700 56.56 -1.94 14.07
N ASN A 701 56.24 -1.28 12.95
CA ASN A 701 56.69 0.10 12.68
C ASN A 701 55.74 1.18 13.22
N GLY A 702 54.48 0.82 13.49
CA GLY A 702 53.41 1.80 13.76
C GLY A 702 53.00 2.57 12.50
N ASP A 703 51.76 3.07 12.46
CA ASP A 703 51.18 3.72 11.27
C ASP A 703 51.01 5.25 11.45
N GLY A 704 51.81 5.86 12.33
CA GLY A 704 51.76 7.28 12.69
C GLY A 704 50.49 7.76 13.41
N LYS A 705 49.42 6.97 13.45
CA LYS A 705 48.12 7.28 14.12
C LYS A 705 47.76 6.38 15.30
N SER A 706 48.40 5.22 15.42
CA SER A 706 48.15 4.23 16.48
C SER A 706 49.47 3.88 17.14
N ASP A 707 49.51 3.81 18.46
CA ASP A 707 50.70 3.38 19.20
C ASP A 707 51.08 1.94 18.77
N PRO A 708 52.38 1.64 18.60
CA PRO A 708 52.85 0.28 18.27
C PRO A 708 52.35 -0.72 19.31
N SER A 709 51.86 -1.87 18.85
CA SER A 709 51.29 -2.90 19.73
C SER A 709 52.40 -3.79 20.27
N PRO A 710 52.46 -4.08 21.59
CA PRO A 710 53.55 -4.87 22.11
C PRO A 710 53.47 -6.33 21.66
N LEU A 711 54.39 -6.77 20.81
CA LEU A 711 54.41 -8.09 20.17
C LEU A 711 55.20 -9.14 20.97
N PHE A 712 56.35 -8.76 21.54
CA PHE A 712 57.32 -9.70 22.10
C PHE A 712 57.72 -9.35 23.53
N LYS A 713 57.67 -10.34 24.43
CA LYS A 713 58.19 -10.17 25.80
C LYS A 713 59.71 -10.40 25.82
N LEU A 714 60.48 -9.35 26.06
CA LEU A 714 61.92 -9.44 26.32
C LEU A 714 62.23 -9.58 27.82
N SER A 715 63.16 -10.46 28.17
CA SER A 715 63.70 -10.59 29.53
C SER A 715 65.19 -10.23 29.54
N MET A 716 65.59 -9.29 30.39
CA MET A 716 67.01 -8.93 30.57
C MET A 716 67.65 -9.85 31.60
N ILE A 717 68.72 -10.55 31.24
CA ILE A 717 69.45 -11.47 32.12
C ILE A 717 70.92 -11.04 32.16
N LEU A 718 71.46 -10.84 33.37
CA LEU A 718 72.89 -10.63 33.57
C LEU A 718 73.60 -11.97 33.40
N ASN A 719 74.47 -12.08 32.40
CA ASN A 719 75.31 -13.25 32.21
C ASN A 719 76.50 -13.17 33.18
N LEU A 720 76.43 -13.98 34.24
CA LEU A 720 77.40 -13.99 35.34
C LEU A 720 78.83 -14.32 34.90
N ASN A 721 79.00 -14.95 33.74
CA ASN A 721 80.32 -15.33 33.22
C ASN A 721 80.99 -14.22 32.40
N THR A 722 80.20 -13.35 31.76
CA THR A 722 80.72 -12.26 30.90
C THR A 722 80.58 -10.88 31.53
N GLY A 723 79.83 -10.76 32.64
CA GLY A 723 79.54 -9.49 33.31
C GLY A 723 78.64 -8.55 32.49
N LYS A 724 78.07 -9.03 31.38
CA LYS A 724 77.23 -8.28 30.45
C LYS A 724 75.76 -8.63 30.62
N VAL A 725 74.89 -7.68 30.33
CA VAL A 725 73.43 -7.90 30.34
C VAL A 725 72.95 -8.15 28.93
N ASP A 726 72.33 -9.31 28.72
CA ASP A 726 71.83 -9.74 27.43
C ASP A 726 70.29 -9.87 27.49
N PHE A 727 69.63 -9.66 26.34
CA PHE A 727 68.21 -9.94 26.20
C PHE A 727 67.99 -11.42 25.87
N THR A 728 66.98 -12.02 26.49
CA THR A 728 66.44 -13.34 26.15
C THR A 728 64.97 -13.18 25.72
N PRO A 729 64.59 -13.52 24.49
CA PRO A 729 65.43 -13.99 23.37
C PRO A 729 66.41 -12.92 22.85
N SER A 730 67.49 -13.35 22.18
CA SER A 730 68.37 -12.40 21.50
C SER A 730 67.64 -11.74 20.34
N ILE A 731 68.03 -10.51 20.02
CA ILE A 731 67.52 -9.78 18.87
C ILE A 731 67.83 -10.53 17.56
N VAL A 732 68.98 -11.21 17.50
CA VAL A 732 69.35 -12.07 16.37
C VAL A 732 68.36 -13.22 16.22
N ASP A 733 67.89 -13.80 17.34
CA ASP A 733 66.90 -14.88 17.34
C ASP A 733 65.53 -14.39 16.87
N LEU A 734 65.15 -13.15 17.19
CA LEU A 734 63.90 -12.53 16.73
C LEU A 734 63.92 -12.26 15.21
N ILE A 735 65.02 -11.72 14.68
CA ILE A 735 65.19 -11.52 13.24
C ILE A 735 65.17 -12.87 12.52
N GLN A 736 65.84 -13.89 13.07
CA GLN A 736 65.84 -15.23 12.49
C GLN A 736 64.45 -15.87 12.51
N MET A 737 63.67 -15.66 13.58
CA MET A 737 62.30 -16.15 13.66
C MET A 737 61.37 -15.51 12.61
N ILE A 738 61.48 -14.21 12.38
CA ILE A 738 60.68 -13.52 11.35
C ILE A 738 61.06 -14.02 9.95
N LYS A 739 62.36 -14.27 9.70
CA LYS A 739 62.84 -14.91 8.47
C LYS A 739 62.28 -16.32 8.30
N ASP A 740 62.34 -17.15 9.34
CA ASP A 740 61.81 -18.51 9.31
C ASP A 740 60.29 -18.53 8.99
N VAL A 741 59.53 -17.58 9.55
CA VAL A 741 58.08 -17.44 9.28
C VAL A 741 57.83 -17.01 7.83
N TYR A 742 58.60 -16.07 7.29
CA TYR A 742 58.52 -15.66 5.90
C TYR A 742 58.83 -16.81 4.94
N ASP A 743 59.91 -17.56 5.19
CA ASP A 743 60.31 -18.70 4.37
C ASP A 743 59.24 -19.81 4.40
N GLN A 744 58.62 -20.05 5.55
CA GLN A 744 57.50 -21.00 5.67
C GLN A 744 56.27 -20.56 4.88
N ILE A 745 55.93 -19.26 4.91
CA ILE A 745 54.84 -18.72 4.09
C ILE A 745 55.15 -18.91 2.60
N MET A 746 56.38 -18.66 2.17
CA MET A 746 56.80 -18.87 0.78
C MET A 746 56.76 -20.35 0.37
N GLN A 747 57.05 -21.27 1.29
CA GLN A 747 56.94 -22.71 1.03
C GLN A 747 55.51 -23.19 0.77
N ILE A 748 54.47 -22.55 1.32
CA ILE A 748 53.06 -22.88 1.02
C ILE A 748 52.82 -22.77 -0.49
N TYR A 749 53.29 -21.69 -1.11
CA TYR A 749 53.04 -21.40 -2.52
C TYR A 749 53.79 -22.31 -3.49
N LYS A 750 54.80 -23.05 -3.03
CA LYS A 750 55.50 -24.07 -3.82
C LYS A 750 54.61 -25.26 -4.15
N HIS A 751 53.64 -25.56 -3.28
CA HIS A 751 52.78 -26.74 -3.40
C HIS A 751 51.47 -26.47 -4.16
N ILE A 752 51.19 -25.22 -4.55
CA ILE A 752 50.00 -24.86 -5.34
C ILE A 752 50.31 -25.05 -6.83
N PRO A 753 49.70 -26.03 -7.50
CA PRO A 753 49.97 -26.29 -8.91
C PRO A 753 49.34 -25.23 -9.81
N ARG A 754 49.95 -24.94 -10.97
CA ARG A 754 49.34 -24.06 -11.99
C ARG A 754 48.16 -24.77 -12.63
N LEU A 755 47.05 -24.06 -12.84
CA LEU A 755 45.85 -24.65 -13.44
C LEU A 755 46.11 -25.18 -14.84
N GLY A 756 46.97 -24.50 -15.62
CA GLY A 756 47.44 -25.00 -16.91
C GLY A 756 48.09 -26.39 -16.79
N SER A 757 48.96 -26.62 -15.82
CA SER A 757 49.67 -27.91 -15.69
C SER A 757 48.79 -29.10 -15.27
N VAL A 758 47.68 -28.87 -14.56
CA VAL A 758 46.82 -29.94 -14.00
C VAL A 758 45.63 -30.26 -14.90
N LEU A 759 45.17 -29.28 -15.68
CA LEU A 759 44.01 -29.43 -16.56
C LEU A 759 44.40 -29.91 -17.97
N HIS A 760 45.67 -30.23 -18.22
CA HIS A 760 46.14 -30.78 -19.48
C HIS A 760 46.35 -32.29 -19.41
N GLU A 761 45.48 -33.01 -20.10
CA GLU A 761 45.79 -34.30 -20.74
C GLU A 761 45.65 -34.07 -22.27
N ASP A 762 46.75 -34.23 -23.01
CA ASP A 762 46.80 -34.58 -24.45
C ASP A 762 46.60 -33.59 -25.61
N HIS A 763 46.70 -32.26 -25.47
CA HIS A 763 46.71 -31.36 -26.65
C HIS A 763 47.97 -30.49 -26.74
N GLY A 764 48.90 -30.95 -27.59
CA GLY A 764 50.25 -30.43 -27.75
C GLY A 764 50.34 -28.96 -28.16
N GLY A 765 51.37 -28.30 -27.59
CA GLY A 765 51.83 -26.98 -28.01
C GLY A 765 51.57 -25.85 -27.02
N PHE A 766 51.95 -25.98 -25.74
CA PHE A 766 52.00 -24.85 -24.81
C PHE A 766 53.34 -24.68 -24.11
N GLN A 767 53.72 -23.41 -23.91
CA GLN A 767 54.88 -22.98 -23.14
C GLN A 767 54.74 -23.41 -21.67
N VAL A 768 55.82 -23.93 -21.11
CA VAL A 768 55.92 -24.29 -19.69
C VAL A 768 55.56 -23.09 -18.82
N PHE A 769 54.39 -23.12 -18.17
CA PHE A 769 54.03 -22.12 -17.17
C PHE A 769 55.00 -22.24 -15.99
N ARG A 770 55.68 -21.15 -15.62
CA ARG A 770 56.52 -21.10 -14.40
C ARG A 770 55.64 -21.37 -13.17
N THR A 771 56.21 -21.98 -12.13
CA THR A 771 55.44 -22.26 -10.90
C THR A 771 55.00 -20.94 -10.25
N VAL A 772 53.88 -20.95 -9.52
CA VAL A 772 53.40 -19.74 -8.79
C VAL A 772 54.51 -19.20 -7.88
N PHE A 773 55.28 -20.09 -7.28
CA PHE A 773 56.46 -19.80 -6.48
C PHE A 773 57.53 -18.98 -7.23
N ASP A 774 57.90 -19.39 -8.45
CA ASP A 774 58.93 -18.69 -9.25
C ASP A 774 58.54 -17.24 -9.61
N THR A 775 57.23 -16.99 -9.76
CA THR A 775 56.71 -15.66 -10.05
C THR A 775 56.62 -14.80 -8.79
N LEU A 776 56.27 -15.40 -7.65
CA LEU A 776 56.23 -14.72 -6.36
C LEU A 776 57.62 -14.34 -5.85
N CYS A 777 58.62 -15.22 -5.98
CA CYS A 777 59.98 -14.94 -5.52
C CYS A 777 60.63 -13.75 -6.25
N LYS A 778 60.19 -13.45 -7.48
CA LYS A 778 60.70 -12.34 -8.30
C LYS A 778 59.92 -11.04 -8.11
N ASP A 779 58.86 -11.04 -7.31
CA ASP A 779 58.03 -9.86 -7.08
C ASP A 779 58.79 -8.83 -6.22
N SER A 780 59.05 -7.65 -6.79
CA SER A 780 59.80 -6.58 -6.12
C SER A 780 59.03 -5.97 -4.95
N GLU A 781 57.69 -5.99 -4.96
CA GLU A 781 56.87 -5.36 -3.92
C GLU A 781 56.80 -6.22 -2.65
N ILE A 782 56.71 -7.55 -2.81
CA ILE A 782 56.73 -8.50 -1.69
C ILE A 782 58.08 -8.45 -0.99
N ASN A 783 59.17 -8.51 -1.79
CA ASN A 783 60.53 -8.43 -1.27
C ASN A 783 60.81 -7.08 -0.60
N SER A 784 60.38 -5.96 -1.18
CA SER A 784 60.50 -4.62 -0.58
C SER A 784 59.73 -4.51 0.75
N SER A 785 58.51 -5.05 0.80
CA SER A 785 57.71 -5.08 2.04
C SER A 785 58.40 -5.89 3.15
N PHE A 786 59.04 -7.00 2.80
CA PHE A 786 59.80 -7.81 3.76
C PHE A 786 61.10 -7.12 4.22
N VAL A 787 61.84 -6.47 3.31
CA VAL A 787 63.03 -5.68 3.66
C VAL A 787 62.65 -4.54 4.62
N GLY A 788 61.55 -3.83 4.37
CA GLY A 788 61.06 -2.78 5.28
C GLY A 788 60.68 -3.29 6.68
N ILE A 789 60.23 -4.55 6.80
CA ILE A 789 60.01 -5.19 8.11
C ILE A 789 61.35 -5.42 8.82
N LEU A 790 62.36 -5.94 8.12
CA LEU A 790 63.69 -6.18 8.69
C LEU A 790 64.41 -4.89 9.10
N GLU A 791 64.29 -3.83 8.30
CA GLU A 791 64.79 -2.49 8.65
C GLU A 791 64.09 -1.93 9.88
N GLY A 792 62.76 -2.10 9.95
CA GLY A 792 61.95 -1.75 11.13
C GLY A 792 62.43 -2.41 12.41
N VAL A 793 62.56 -3.74 12.40
CA VAL A 793 63.09 -4.53 13.53
C VAL A 793 64.51 -4.08 13.89
N SER A 794 65.35 -3.73 12.90
CA SER A 794 66.71 -3.25 13.12
C SER A 794 66.76 -1.84 13.74
N SER A 795 65.79 -0.97 13.43
CA SER A 795 65.64 0.34 14.05
C SER A 795 65.26 0.22 15.53
N VAL A 796 64.26 -0.62 15.85
CA VAL A 796 63.86 -0.93 17.23
C VAL A 796 65.03 -1.53 18.01
N THR A 797 65.80 -2.40 17.37
CA THR A 797 67.05 -2.98 17.92
C THR A 797 68.07 -1.91 18.30
N ALA A 798 68.30 -0.92 17.43
CA ALA A 798 69.27 0.15 17.70
C ALA A 798 68.82 1.06 18.85
N GLU A 799 67.52 1.26 19.03
CA GLU A 799 66.96 1.99 20.17
C GLU A 799 67.05 1.19 21.48
N MET A 800 66.74 -0.10 21.45
CA MET A 800 66.94 -0.99 22.60
C MET A 800 68.42 -1.12 23.00
N GLY A 801 69.33 -1.17 22.03
CA GLY A 801 70.78 -1.18 22.27
C GLY A 801 71.28 0.10 22.95
N ARG A 802 70.72 1.27 22.59
CA ARG A 802 70.99 2.55 23.27
C ARG A 802 70.52 2.52 24.72
N LEU A 803 69.28 2.08 24.95
CA LEU A 803 68.73 1.93 26.31
C LEU A 803 69.55 0.97 27.18
N MET A 804 70.07 -0.11 26.59
CA MET A 804 70.99 -1.03 27.24
C MET A 804 72.31 -0.36 27.60
N ALA A 805 72.93 0.38 26.66
CA ALA A 805 74.18 1.08 26.91
C ALA A 805 74.01 2.15 28.00
N ASP A 806 72.89 2.87 28.02
CA ASP A 806 72.57 3.84 29.08
C ASP A 806 72.40 3.17 30.45
N TRP A 807 71.73 2.00 30.49
CA TRP A 807 71.57 1.22 31.71
C TRP A 807 72.90 0.63 32.19
N GLU A 808 73.69 0.07 31.29
CA GLU A 808 75.03 -0.45 31.59
C GLU A 808 75.92 0.69 32.11
N ASN A 809 76.03 1.81 31.40
CA ASN A 809 76.83 2.96 31.84
C ASN A 809 76.40 3.52 33.21
N SER A 810 75.09 3.57 33.47
CA SER A 810 74.57 4.12 34.72
C SER A 810 74.73 3.18 35.94
N TYR A 811 74.72 1.87 35.72
CA TYR A 811 74.59 0.88 36.80
C TYR A 811 75.69 -0.20 36.84
N LYS A 812 76.64 -0.21 35.89
CA LYS A 812 77.75 -1.18 35.78
C LYS A 812 78.63 -1.27 37.02
N SER A 813 78.83 -0.13 37.70
CA SER A 813 79.54 -0.07 38.99
C SER A 813 78.92 -0.93 40.10
N ILE A 814 77.67 -1.39 39.95
CA ILE A 814 76.93 -2.11 40.99
C ILE A 814 77.19 -3.63 40.95
N TRP A 815 77.58 -4.21 39.80
CA TRP A 815 77.92 -5.63 39.68
C TRP A 815 79.40 -5.89 39.36
N GLU A 816 80.16 -4.89 38.92
CA GLU A 816 81.62 -4.96 38.82
C GLU A 816 82.33 -4.67 40.16
N ALA A 817 81.63 -4.09 41.14
CA ALA A 817 82.21 -3.86 42.46
C ALA A 817 82.44 -5.19 43.18
N ASP A 818 83.69 -5.65 43.13
CA ASP A 818 84.15 -6.82 43.86
C ASP A 818 83.98 -6.60 45.36
N LYS A 819 83.09 -7.39 45.98
CA LYS A 819 82.75 -7.25 47.41
C LYS A 819 84.00 -7.32 48.26
N ASP A 820 84.98 -8.13 47.87
CA ASP A 820 86.16 -8.41 48.68
C ASP A 820 87.16 -7.25 48.66
N ILE A 821 87.30 -6.55 47.52
CA ILE A 821 88.14 -5.35 47.41
C ILE A 821 87.52 -4.16 48.16
N PHE A 822 86.19 -4.03 48.11
CA PHE A 822 85.46 -3.00 48.86
C PHE A 822 85.57 -3.23 50.38
N ILE A 823 85.42 -4.47 50.84
CA ILE A 823 85.58 -4.85 52.26
C ILE A 823 87.03 -4.64 52.73
N THR A 824 88.02 -4.93 51.89
CA THR A 824 89.44 -4.74 52.22
C THR A 824 89.80 -3.25 52.34
N ARG A 825 89.34 -2.39 51.42
CA ARG A 825 89.49 -0.93 51.54
C ARG A 825 88.82 -0.35 52.78
N MET A 826 87.68 -0.90 53.20
CA MET A 826 86.98 -0.46 54.41
C MET A 826 87.72 -0.90 55.69
N LYS A 827 88.34 -2.08 55.67
CA LYS A 827 89.19 -2.59 56.76
C LYS A 827 90.47 -1.76 56.95
N ASP A 828 91.10 -1.34 55.85
CA ASP A 828 92.38 -0.62 55.90
C ASP A 828 92.23 0.89 56.20
N SER A 829 91.06 1.48 55.99
CA SER A 829 90.85 2.94 55.99
C SER A 829 90.46 3.53 57.36
N ASN A 830 90.22 2.71 58.40
CA ASN A 830 89.95 3.15 59.79
C ASN A 830 89.03 4.39 59.90
N GLN A 831 88.01 4.46 59.03
CA GLN A 831 87.16 5.64 58.89
C GLN A 831 86.18 5.75 60.06
N PRO A 832 85.87 6.96 60.56
CA PRO A 832 84.90 7.15 61.63
C PRO A 832 83.51 6.62 61.20
N LEU A 833 82.75 6.07 62.16
CA LEU A 833 81.46 5.40 61.93
C LEU A 833 80.48 6.23 61.07
N GLU A 834 80.50 7.56 61.17
CA GLU A 834 79.65 8.47 60.38
C GLU A 834 79.94 8.45 58.87
N ALA A 835 81.19 8.22 58.46
CA ALA A 835 81.55 8.09 57.05
C ALA A 835 81.07 6.76 56.48
N VAL A 836 81.14 5.69 57.28
CA VAL A 836 80.63 4.35 56.95
C VAL A 836 79.10 4.39 56.81
N ASP A 837 78.40 5.04 57.73
CA ASP A 837 76.94 5.21 57.65
C ASP A 837 76.51 6.03 56.42
N LYS A 838 77.28 7.07 56.03
CA LYS A 838 77.07 7.80 54.75
C LYS A 838 77.26 6.90 53.52
N HIS A 839 78.23 5.99 53.54
CA HIS A 839 78.42 5.03 52.45
C HIS A 839 77.31 3.97 52.41
N ILE A 840 76.83 3.50 53.56
CA ILE A 840 75.70 2.57 53.68
C ILE A 840 74.40 3.25 53.22
N THR A 841 74.08 4.46 53.70
CA THR A 841 72.89 5.19 53.22
C THR A 841 72.96 5.55 51.74
N LYS A 842 74.15 5.86 51.19
CA LYS A 842 74.32 6.06 49.73
C LYS A 842 74.10 4.78 48.93
N SER A 843 74.56 3.63 49.43
CA SER A 843 74.36 2.34 48.79
C SER A 843 72.91 1.83 48.96
N GLU A 844 72.27 2.02 50.10
CA GLU A 844 70.84 1.76 50.33
C GLU A 844 69.95 2.69 49.48
N CYS A 845 70.29 3.98 49.34
CA CYS A 845 69.59 4.91 48.45
C CYS A 845 69.73 4.47 46.98
N SER A 846 70.92 4.02 46.56
CA SER A 846 71.14 3.43 45.24
C SER A 846 70.37 2.14 45.03
N ILE A 847 70.23 1.27 46.04
CA ILE A 847 69.44 0.02 45.99
C ILE A 847 67.93 0.32 45.95
N THR A 848 67.48 1.37 46.65
CA THR A 848 66.06 1.78 46.66
C THR A 848 65.67 2.46 45.34
N LYS A 849 66.56 3.31 44.80
CA LYS A 849 66.47 3.78 43.41
C LYS A 849 66.52 2.62 42.41
N LYS A 850 67.35 1.59 42.64
CA LYS A 850 67.44 0.36 41.84
C LYS A 850 66.12 -0.41 41.81
N LYS A 851 65.42 -0.61 42.93
CA LYS A 851 64.10 -1.23 42.93
C LYS A 851 63.07 -0.39 42.17
N LYS A 852 63.07 0.93 42.34
CA LYS A 852 62.14 1.83 41.65
C LYS A 852 62.39 1.91 40.14
N TYR A 853 63.65 2.04 39.72
CA TYR A 853 64.05 2.08 38.32
C TYR A 853 63.98 0.72 37.65
N LEU A 854 64.38 -0.38 38.29
CA LEU A 854 64.19 -1.72 37.73
C LEU A 854 62.70 -1.99 37.56
N PHE A 855 61.84 -1.63 38.52
CA PHE A 855 60.38 -1.79 38.37
C PHE A 855 59.80 -0.91 37.26
N VAL A 856 60.24 0.35 37.13
CA VAL A 856 59.82 1.25 36.03
C VAL A 856 60.33 0.74 34.69
N PHE A 857 61.61 0.39 34.58
CA PHE A 857 62.28 -0.05 33.35
C PHE A 857 61.80 -1.43 32.89
N THR A 858 61.50 -2.35 33.82
CA THR A 858 60.83 -3.63 33.47
C THR A 858 59.42 -3.36 32.94
N LYS A 859 58.71 -2.34 33.47
CA LYS A 859 57.40 -1.90 32.95
C LYS A 859 57.52 -1.21 31.58
N THR A 860 58.58 -0.43 31.35
CA THR A 860 58.86 0.25 30.08
C THR A 860 59.31 -0.74 29.00
N CYS A 861 60.17 -1.71 29.32
CA CYS A 861 60.57 -2.80 28.42
C CYS A 861 59.43 -3.78 28.13
N LEU A 862 58.46 -3.93 29.03
CA LEU A 862 57.20 -4.65 28.76
C LEU A 862 56.28 -3.93 27.77
N PHE A 863 56.50 -2.63 27.55
CA PHE A 863 55.66 -1.77 26.71
C PHE A 863 56.32 -1.36 25.38
N LEU A 864 57.64 -1.51 25.25
CA LEU A 864 58.43 -0.96 24.12
C LEU A 864 58.72 -1.96 22.98
N LEU A 865 58.12 -3.16 22.98
CA LEU A 865 58.16 -4.07 21.82
C LEU A 865 56.85 -4.76 21.57
#